data_AF-K6HF57-F1
#
_entry.id   AF-K6HF57-F1
#
_cell.length_a   1.000
_cell.length_b   1.000
_cell.length_c   1.000
_cell.angle_alpha   90.00
_cell.angle_beta   90.00
_cell.angle_gamma   90.00
#
_symmetry.space_group_name_H-M   'P 1'
#
loop_
_entity.id
_entity.type
_entity.pdbx_description
1 polymer ?
#
loop_
_entity_poly.entity_id
_entity_poly.type
_entity_poly.pdbx_seq_one_letter_code
_entity_poly.pdbx_strand_id
1 'polypeptide(L)'
;MIGHPNGRCSLDLKKIQKRLDELEAEIESLRKEITADQTISKEPSQTYSAVSETILKKRSPEWELFLGGNLLGKLGLLSILLACSWFVKYAFDNRWVNESGRVLIGLSIGFGFCLTGLQLTRRKFRMLPESVFGTGFSIVYLSLFGGYYYYDLFSLSEIFLYLSLLSVFSSGLAYWIRKEILYVFALIGSILSPVLISTGENSYRFLFGYLVFLNILFFLISRKIPWIVSSFFLLAANSVLYYFWAMKNAQQSGFLVPFLFITITYLLFVYGKGFLFPKLLQKSENSGGVFPRWNSVFYPVFLVLNSLCFGFMGYVQLGESHPNLSPHFILFGAVLFSTWILWGRKKTDFFYPSQLEIFETIHLYLLLGFGYAALWDFSEGSWLTFSWITFTGVVSLLNSKSGNVRYMAGFWIVTLIRLYLFNPMDDVNRRFLINERFALYLLSSLFLFGTYYIQKNRNSFGFDRGYVYMGIFTLILGTLVDVYYTVYDQHYRNLGYSYVLAFYAFVFLLIGFKYSVRTFRIVGLAVAAVLVGKLYFYDIWTMSKIVRIVAGFTLGLGFILTSLFYQKFKEKLANYRNTSVLLLLFSTISVSFFVFPLNAEEINTKGYRYYKEIRIPKRSDQVGNDENSYYGKIKLDEDIVRHSGVNDRRIVYNGRTIPFISRNVLGVSEKGGEKKVNLLFRDKGESQDGDRSDVHTYVLKLPKIPAKTKYRSIVAKASGEYEIKGKIYLGEDPENWRFDSEFTIYNYQGGDSSDKIEFTSNDETYVRIEIHQNASNADLEFTKVLYESVSERMEFKKTVEKSDLESGFNSDTRSSVFYFRNPMKIPIHRAVLSIKEEKFEREIKVFFKNSSKEFERLGNGTVFRKQNGSSDTDLVFPKPISSELKLEIFDGDDDPLTLEKMEVFVLQEEIVFPLNLEDDPIQNLRIYYGNPYAFYPEFDFEKTFSESAFQIEAVIQEERENENFGYSIGEPPVSTWIIRGFFFFGITILAFLTYRVLRIKTSDLSGPVI
;
A
#
# COMPACT_ATOMS: atom_id res chain seq x y z
N MET A 1 31.20 -22.59 106.59
CA MET A 1 30.90 -24.03 106.72
C MET A 1 29.43 -24.19 107.10
N ILE A 2 28.64 -24.86 106.23
CA ILE A 2 27.44 -25.72 106.46
C ILE A 2 26.26 -25.10 107.27
N GLY A 3 24.98 -25.06 106.84
CA GLY A 3 24.24 -25.61 105.69
C GLY A 3 22.75 -25.22 105.78
N HIS A 4 22.06 -25.21 104.62
CA HIS A 4 20.62 -25.10 104.29
C HIS A 4 19.54 -24.68 105.31
N PRO A 5 18.51 -23.96 104.80
CA PRO A 5 17.12 -24.24 105.16
C PRO A 5 16.33 -24.71 103.93
N ASN A 6 15.59 -25.81 104.09
CA ASN A 6 14.65 -26.36 103.12
C ASN A 6 13.31 -26.62 103.82
N GLY A 7 12.23 -26.14 103.21
CA GLY A 7 10.82 -26.50 103.51
C GLY A 7 10.13 -25.62 104.56
N ARG A 8 8.86 -25.23 104.44
CA ARG A 8 7.76 -25.44 103.48
C ARG A 8 6.80 -24.25 103.70
N CYS A 9 6.37 -23.52 102.68
CA CYS A 9 5.19 -23.81 101.85
C CYS A 9 3.93 -24.18 102.66
N SER A 10 3.10 -23.17 102.93
CA SER A 10 1.64 -23.31 102.87
C SER A 10 1.10 -22.12 102.08
N LEU A 11 1.42 -22.11 100.77
CA LEU A 11 0.62 -21.30 99.84
C LEU A 11 -0.79 -21.85 99.92
N ASP A 12 -1.69 -20.95 100.26
CA ASP A 12 -3.10 -21.15 100.57
C ASP A 12 -3.82 -21.88 99.42
N LEU A 13 -3.72 -23.22 99.43
CA LEU A 13 -4.29 -24.11 98.43
C LEU A 13 -5.79 -23.84 98.25
N LYS A 14 -6.49 -23.47 99.32
CA LYS A 14 -7.91 -23.07 99.27
C LYS A 14 -8.13 -21.81 98.44
N LYS A 15 -7.21 -20.86 98.46
CA LYS A 15 -7.30 -19.60 97.71
C LYS A 15 -6.99 -19.81 96.24
N ILE A 16 -6.05 -20.71 95.94
CA ILE A 16 -5.77 -21.16 94.56
C ILE A 16 -6.94 -21.99 94.02
N GLN A 17 -7.48 -22.91 94.81
CA GLN A 17 -8.65 -23.72 94.43
C GLN A 17 -9.84 -22.82 94.12
N LYS A 18 -10.14 -21.86 95.02
CA LYS A 18 -11.22 -20.90 94.81
C LYS A 18 -11.01 -20.05 93.55
N ARG A 19 -9.76 -19.66 93.26
CA ARG A 19 -9.45 -18.92 92.03
C ARG A 19 -9.53 -19.78 90.78
N LEU A 20 -9.23 -21.07 90.90
CA LEU A 20 -9.42 -22.06 89.84
C LEU A 20 -10.91 -22.28 89.57
N ASP A 21 -11.73 -22.42 90.62
CA ASP A 21 -13.18 -22.57 90.53
C ASP A 21 -13.83 -21.31 89.93
N GLU A 22 -13.36 -20.11 90.32
CA GLU A 22 -13.80 -18.84 89.74
C GLU A 22 -13.43 -18.72 88.24
N LEU A 23 -12.21 -19.14 87.86
CA LEU A 23 -11.77 -19.14 86.46
C LEU A 23 -12.46 -20.22 85.63
N GLU A 24 -12.74 -21.40 86.20
CA GLU A 24 -13.51 -22.46 85.54
C GLU A 24 -14.95 -22.02 85.31
N ALA A 25 -15.57 -21.32 86.27
CA ALA A 25 -16.90 -20.73 86.10
C ALA A 25 -16.92 -19.60 85.06
N GLU A 26 -15.88 -18.75 85.01
CA GLU A 26 -15.72 -17.70 84.00
C GLU A 26 -15.53 -18.31 82.60
N ILE A 27 -14.72 -19.36 82.47
CA ILE A 27 -14.54 -20.13 81.23
C ILE A 27 -15.85 -20.81 80.83
N GLU A 28 -16.63 -21.38 81.76
CA GLU A 28 -17.93 -21.98 81.47
C GLU A 28 -18.96 -20.94 80.98
N SER A 29 -18.92 -19.73 81.54
CA SER A 29 -19.79 -18.62 81.11
C SER A 29 -19.43 -18.11 79.71
N LEU A 30 -18.14 -17.90 79.43
CA LEU A 30 -17.64 -17.53 78.10
C LEU A 30 -17.87 -18.66 77.08
N ARG A 31 -17.78 -19.92 77.52
CA ARG A 31 -18.11 -21.08 76.69
C ARG A 31 -19.60 -21.10 76.40
N LYS A 32 -20.49 -20.81 77.36
CA LYS A 32 -21.94 -20.64 77.12
C LYS A 32 -22.25 -19.46 76.19
N GLU A 33 -21.49 -18.37 76.24
CA GLU A 33 -21.65 -17.21 75.37
C GLU A 33 -21.18 -17.51 73.93
N ILE A 34 -20.04 -18.20 73.76
CA ILE A 34 -19.57 -18.71 72.46
C ILE A 34 -20.51 -19.81 71.93
N THR A 35 -21.09 -20.64 72.82
CA THR A 35 -22.06 -21.67 72.42
C THR A 35 -23.39 -21.04 72.05
N ALA A 36 -23.82 -19.95 72.69
CA ALA A 36 -25.01 -19.18 72.33
C ALA A 36 -24.86 -18.51 70.96
N ASP A 37 -23.67 -17.99 70.65
CA ASP A 37 -23.36 -17.38 69.34
C ASP A 37 -23.16 -18.45 68.24
N GLN A 38 -22.75 -19.68 68.60
CA GLN A 38 -22.67 -20.83 67.69
C GLN A 38 -24.00 -21.58 67.51
N THR A 39 -24.95 -21.51 68.47
CA THR A 39 -26.32 -22.06 68.30
C THR A 39 -27.22 -21.21 67.41
N ILE A 40 -26.77 -20.04 66.94
CA ILE A 40 -27.44 -19.28 65.89
C ILE A 40 -27.09 -19.82 64.48
N SER A 41 -26.17 -20.79 64.35
CA SER A 41 -25.76 -21.31 63.04
C SER A 41 -25.68 -22.83 62.96
N LYS A 42 -26.86 -23.49 63.01
CA LYS A 42 -27.24 -24.66 62.19
C LYS A 42 -28.58 -25.27 62.63
N GLU A 43 -29.64 -25.09 61.83
CA GLU A 43 -30.72 -26.06 61.64
C GLU A 43 -31.26 -26.01 60.19
N PRO A 44 -31.87 -27.11 59.68
CA PRO A 44 -32.05 -27.37 58.25
C PRO A 44 -33.20 -26.57 57.65
N SER A 45 -32.92 -25.88 56.54
CA SER A 45 -33.91 -25.08 55.82
C SER A 45 -34.76 -25.96 54.88
N GLN A 46 -36.00 -26.26 55.24
CA GLN A 46 -37.06 -26.67 54.29
C GLN A 46 -38.43 -26.09 54.65
N THR A 47 -39.08 -25.50 53.63
CA THR A 47 -40.54 -25.37 53.45
C THR A 47 -41.27 -24.15 54.06
N TYR A 48 -41.08 -22.97 53.43
CA TYR A 48 -42.23 -22.24 52.91
C TYR A 48 -42.51 -22.77 51.50
N SER A 49 -43.46 -23.70 51.38
CA SER A 49 -44.11 -24.05 50.11
C SER A 49 -45.58 -23.66 50.22
N ALA A 50 -45.90 -22.44 49.81
CA ALA A 50 -47.08 -22.13 49.00
C ALA A 50 -47.08 -20.63 48.72
N VAL A 51 -47.17 -20.29 47.43
CA VAL A 51 -47.32 -18.93 46.87
C VAL A 51 -46.06 -18.05 46.89
N SER A 52 -44.94 -18.63 46.48
CA SER A 52 -44.17 -17.98 45.40
C SER A 52 -44.17 -18.91 44.20
N GLU A 53 -45.36 -19.06 43.60
CA GLU A 53 -45.47 -19.11 42.15
C GLU A 53 -45.05 -17.74 41.57
N THR A 54 -43.82 -17.32 41.83
CA THR A 54 -43.08 -16.64 40.79
C THR A 54 -42.15 -17.71 40.26
N ILE A 55 -42.67 -18.43 39.25
CA ILE A 55 -41.94 -19.19 38.25
C ILE A 55 -40.46 -18.78 38.34
N LEU A 56 -39.59 -19.66 38.84
CA LEU A 56 -38.15 -19.50 38.67
C LEU A 56 -37.91 -19.48 37.16
N LYS A 57 -38.10 -18.30 36.55
CA LYS A 57 -37.70 -17.96 35.19
C LYS A 57 -36.21 -18.23 35.22
N LYS A 58 -35.83 -19.41 34.75
CA LYS A 58 -34.45 -19.80 34.47
C LYS A 58 -33.86 -18.65 33.68
N ARG A 59 -33.11 -17.75 34.34
CA ARG A 59 -32.54 -16.57 33.70
C ARG A 59 -31.68 -17.10 32.55
N SER A 60 -32.13 -16.87 31.31
CA SER A 60 -31.31 -17.09 30.12
C SER A 60 -29.96 -16.39 30.36
N PRO A 61 -28.81 -17.05 30.13
CA PRO A 61 -27.52 -16.51 30.49
C PRO A 61 -27.32 -15.10 29.90
N GLU A 62 -26.87 -14.15 30.74
CA GLU A 62 -26.69 -12.71 30.41
C GLU A 62 -25.88 -12.47 29.11
N TRP A 63 -25.07 -13.44 28.72
CA TRP A 63 -24.27 -13.42 27.49
C TRP A 63 -25.12 -13.55 26.21
N GLU A 64 -26.19 -14.35 26.20
CA GLU A 64 -27.13 -14.44 25.05
C GLU A 64 -27.85 -13.11 24.84
N LEU A 65 -28.10 -12.40 25.93
CA LEU A 65 -28.65 -11.05 25.94
C LEU A 65 -27.70 -9.98 25.44
N PHE A 66 -26.44 -10.09 25.80
CA PHE A 66 -25.37 -9.24 25.29
C PHE A 66 -25.15 -9.45 23.78
N LEU A 67 -25.13 -10.70 23.31
CA LEU A 67 -24.98 -11.05 21.89
C LEU A 67 -26.18 -10.62 21.04
N GLY A 68 -27.40 -11.00 21.43
CA GLY A 68 -28.61 -10.70 20.64
C GLY A 68 -29.04 -9.23 20.69
N GLY A 69 -28.84 -8.54 21.82
CA GLY A 69 -29.36 -7.18 22.02
C GLY A 69 -28.33 -6.06 21.85
N ASN A 70 -27.06 -6.24 22.19
CA ASN A 70 -26.07 -5.15 22.17
C ASN A 70 -25.06 -5.33 21.02
N LEU A 71 -24.61 -6.55 20.79
CA LEU A 71 -23.64 -6.86 19.74
C LEU A 71 -24.24 -6.70 18.35
N LEU A 72 -25.43 -7.26 18.08
CA LEU A 72 -26.12 -7.10 16.78
C LEU A 72 -26.37 -5.62 16.45
N GLY A 73 -26.86 -4.83 17.41
CA GLY A 73 -27.05 -3.39 17.20
C GLY A 73 -25.74 -2.64 16.85
N LYS A 74 -24.64 -2.97 17.55
CA LYS A 74 -23.31 -2.41 17.24
C LYS A 74 -22.76 -2.86 15.89
N LEU A 75 -22.95 -4.13 15.53
CA LEU A 75 -22.59 -4.65 14.20
C LEU A 75 -23.42 -4.00 13.10
N GLY A 76 -24.70 -3.72 13.36
CA GLY A 76 -25.55 -2.99 12.44
C GLY A 76 -25.09 -1.54 12.22
N LEU A 77 -24.76 -0.83 13.31
CA LEU A 77 -24.13 0.50 13.26
C LEU A 77 -22.80 0.48 12.49
N LEU A 78 -21.95 -0.52 12.75
CA LEU A 78 -20.68 -0.71 12.03
C LEU A 78 -20.92 -0.93 10.53
N SER A 79 -21.90 -1.74 10.16
CA SER A 79 -22.27 -2.01 8.76
C SER A 79 -22.73 -0.75 8.04
N ILE A 80 -23.53 0.09 8.70
CA ILE A 80 -23.95 1.41 8.18
C ILE A 80 -22.74 2.33 8.02
N LEU A 81 -21.82 2.37 8.99
CA LEU A 81 -20.61 3.17 8.89
C LEU A 81 -19.73 2.75 7.70
N LEU A 82 -19.55 1.44 7.49
CA LEU A 82 -18.83 0.91 6.33
C LEU A 82 -19.54 1.25 5.01
N ALA A 83 -20.87 1.15 4.97
CA ALA A 83 -21.67 1.55 3.82
C ALA A 83 -21.51 3.05 3.51
N CYS A 84 -21.53 3.91 4.53
CA CYS A 84 -21.24 5.34 4.38
C CYS A 84 -19.81 5.58 3.88
N SER A 85 -18.80 4.84 4.35
CA SER A 85 -17.43 4.95 3.83
C SER A 85 -17.33 4.54 2.36
N TRP A 86 -17.96 3.44 1.95
CA TRP A 86 -18.02 3.05 0.54
C TRP A 86 -18.81 4.05 -0.30
N PHE A 87 -19.87 4.64 0.24
CA PHE A 87 -20.65 5.68 -0.42
C PHE A 87 -19.84 6.96 -0.62
N VAL A 88 -19.11 7.42 0.39
CA VAL A 88 -18.18 8.55 0.26
C VAL A 88 -17.09 8.24 -0.76
N LYS A 89 -16.53 7.02 -0.73
CA LYS A 89 -15.57 6.58 -1.75
C LYS A 89 -16.20 6.59 -3.15
N TYR A 90 -17.41 6.07 -3.30
CA TYR A 90 -18.14 6.06 -4.58
C TYR A 90 -18.41 7.49 -5.06
N ALA A 91 -18.78 8.41 -4.16
CA ALA A 91 -18.92 9.83 -4.47
C ALA A 91 -17.58 10.47 -4.90
N PHE A 92 -16.46 10.09 -4.30
CA PHE A 92 -15.13 10.55 -4.71
C PHE A 92 -14.68 9.95 -6.05
N ASP A 93 -14.89 8.66 -6.26
CA ASP A 93 -14.58 7.95 -7.50
C ASP A 93 -15.39 8.56 -8.67
N ASN A 94 -16.63 8.96 -8.42
CA ASN A 94 -17.50 9.66 -9.38
C ASN A 94 -17.36 11.19 -9.36
N ARG A 95 -16.34 11.74 -8.69
CA ARG A 95 -16.02 13.18 -8.61
C ARG A 95 -17.18 14.09 -8.15
N TRP A 96 -18.12 13.60 -7.33
CA TRP A 96 -19.16 14.44 -6.72
C TRP A 96 -18.58 15.53 -5.81
N VAL A 97 -17.38 15.29 -5.26
CA VAL A 97 -16.58 16.26 -4.51
C VAL A 97 -15.20 16.33 -5.16
N ASN A 98 -14.72 17.54 -5.49
CA ASN A 98 -13.37 17.74 -6.02
C ASN A 98 -12.28 17.48 -4.99
N GLU A 99 -11.06 17.36 -5.52
CA GLU A 99 -9.83 17.11 -4.79
C GLU A 99 -9.59 18.16 -3.68
N SER A 100 -9.78 19.44 -4.00
CA SER A 100 -9.66 20.53 -3.02
C SER A 100 -10.77 20.54 -1.96
N GLY A 101 -12.00 20.24 -2.33
CA GLY A 101 -13.14 20.09 -1.42
C GLY A 101 -12.96 18.93 -0.46
N ARG A 102 -12.39 17.80 -0.92
CA ARG A 102 -12.04 16.66 -0.06
C ARG A 102 -11.05 17.07 1.04
N VAL A 103 -10.03 17.85 0.68
CA VAL A 103 -9.03 18.35 1.64
C VAL A 103 -9.67 19.37 2.59
N LEU A 104 -10.50 20.29 2.10
CA LEU A 104 -11.20 21.26 2.95
C LEU A 104 -12.16 20.60 3.94
N ILE A 105 -12.93 19.60 3.52
CA ILE A 105 -13.80 18.82 4.42
C ILE A 105 -12.94 18.14 5.47
N GLY A 106 -11.84 17.50 5.07
CA GLY A 106 -10.88 16.88 5.98
C GLY A 106 -10.32 17.88 7.01
N LEU A 107 -9.82 19.03 6.57
CA LEU A 107 -9.32 20.09 7.46
C LEU A 107 -10.42 20.61 8.40
N SER A 108 -11.63 20.84 7.89
CA SER A 108 -12.78 21.33 8.68
C SER A 108 -13.16 20.35 9.77
N ILE A 109 -13.27 19.07 9.44
CA ILE A 109 -13.53 18.01 10.40
C ILE A 109 -12.37 17.93 11.41
N GLY A 110 -11.13 17.90 10.95
CA GLY A 110 -9.94 17.80 11.81
C GLY A 110 -9.83 18.94 12.82
N PHE A 111 -9.97 20.19 12.38
CA PHE A 111 -10.00 21.34 13.29
C PHE A 111 -11.24 21.35 14.18
N GLY A 112 -12.41 20.90 13.70
CA GLY A 112 -13.60 20.70 14.52
C GLY A 112 -13.38 19.72 15.67
N PHE A 113 -12.70 18.60 15.42
CA PHE A 113 -12.27 17.66 16.46
C PHE A 113 -11.27 18.32 17.42
N CYS A 114 -10.29 19.10 16.96
CA CYS A 114 -9.38 19.82 17.85
C CYS A 114 -10.11 20.85 18.74
N LEU A 115 -11.11 21.56 18.21
CA LEU A 115 -11.92 22.53 18.96
C LEU A 115 -12.78 21.85 20.04
N THR A 116 -13.43 20.74 19.68
CA THR A 116 -14.19 19.94 20.66
C THR A 116 -13.26 19.35 21.72
N GLY A 117 -12.05 18.92 21.35
CA GLY A 117 -10.99 18.51 22.27
C GLY A 117 -10.66 19.60 23.29
N LEU A 118 -10.41 20.84 22.84
CA LEU A 118 -10.17 21.99 23.73
C LEU A 118 -11.35 22.25 24.67
N GLN A 119 -12.58 22.18 24.15
CA GLN A 119 -13.79 22.39 24.94
C GLN A 119 -13.95 21.32 26.02
N LEU A 120 -13.65 20.06 25.71
CA LEU A 120 -13.67 18.95 26.66
C LEU A 120 -12.56 19.10 27.72
N THR A 121 -11.38 19.60 27.34
CA THR A 121 -10.31 19.93 28.30
C THR A 121 -10.77 21.03 29.27
N ARG A 122 -11.45 22.08 28.78
CA ARG A 122 -12.04 23.13 29.65
C ARG A 122 -13.04 22.55 30.65
N ARG A 123 -13.85 21.58 30.22
CA ARG A 123 -14.82 20.88 31.07
C ARG A 123 -14.20 19.81 32.00
N LYS A 124 -12.86 19.72 32.07
CA LYS A 124 -12.09 18.80 32.94
C LYS A 124 -12.43 17.32 32.74
N PHE A 125 -12.81 16.89 31.53
CA PHE A 125 -12.93 15.46 31.23
C PHE A 125 -11.56 14.77 31.31
N ARG A 126 -11.50 13.59 31.93
CA ARG A 126 -10.22 12.94 32.30
C ARG A 126 -9.46 12.27 31.14
N MET A 127 -10.15 11.68 30.17
CA MET A 127 -9.53 10.86 29.10
C MET A 127 -10.04 11.21 27.69
N LEU A 128 -11.30 11.62 27.55
CA LEU A 128 -11.89 11.94 26.25
C LEU A 128 -11.16 13.04 25.44
N PRO A 129 -10.65 14.15 26.03
CA PRO A 129 -10.04 15.21 25.23
C PRO A 129 -8.81 14.75 24.45
N GLU A 130 -8.01 13.85 25.04
CA GLU A 130 -6.75 13.37 24.47
C GLU A 130 -6.97 12.60 23.16
N SER A 131 -7.91 11.66 23.16
CA SER A 131 -8.27 10.88 21.96
C SER A 131 -8.90 11.76 20.89
N VAL A 132 -9.71 12.75 21.30
CA VAL A 132 -10.37 13.70 20.39
C VAL A 132 -9.33 14.60 19.70
N PHE A 133 -8.34 15.11 20.44
CA PHE A 133 -7.22 15.83 19.84
C PHE A 133 -6.38 14.96 18.92
N GLY A 134 -6.04 13.75 19.35
CA GLY A 134 -5.31 12.79 18.51
C GLY A 134 -6.02 12.57 17.17
N THR A 135 -7.33 12.33 17.22
CA THR A 135 -8.17 12.17 16.03
C THR A 135 -8.16 13.42 15.15
N GLY A 136 -8.34 14.61 15.74
CA GLY A 136 -8.32 15.88 15.01
C GLY A 136 -6.98 16.11 14.31
N PHE A 137 -5.86 15.95 15.02
CA PHE A 137 -4.53 16.06 14.43
C PHE A 137 -4.30 15.03 13.31
N SER A 138 -4.65 13.76 13.52
CA SER A 138 -4.52 12.72 12.48
C SER A 138 -5.28 13.06 11.21
N ILE A 139 -6.51 13.58 11.33
CA ILE A 139 -7.31 13.98 10.17
C ILE A 139 -6.64 15.16 9.44
N VAL A 140 -6.12 16.16 10.17
CA VAL A 140 -5.39 17.28 9.55
C VAL A 140 -4.12 16.79 8.84
N TYR A 141 -3.30 15.95 9.48
CA TYR A 141 -2.11 15.34 8.87
C TYR A 141 -2.45 14.60 7.57
N LEU A 142 -3.46 13.73 7.60
CA LEU A 142 -3.88 12.95 6.43
C LEU A 142 -4.48 13.83 5.33
N SER A 143 -5.20 14.90 5.67
CA SER A 143 -5.78 15.83 4.70
C SER A 143 -4.70 16.62 3.97
N LEU A 144 -3.71 17.12 4.72
CA LEU A 144 -2.54 17.81 4.15
C LEU A 144 -1.71 16.87 3.28
N PHE A 145 -1.40 15.68 3.80
CA PHE A 145 -0.67 14.66 3.06
C PHE A 145 -1.42 14.23 1.79
N GLY A 146 -2.72 13.98 1.88
CA GLY A 146 -3.53 13.60 0.72
C GLY A 146 -3.61 14.72 -0.32
N GLY A 147 -3.71 15.97 0.13
CA GLY A 147 -3.63 17.16 -0.73
C GLY A 147 -2.31 17.29 -1.46
N TYR A 148 -1.20 16.97 -0.80
CA TYR A 148 0.10 16.85 -1.45
C TYR A 148 0.10 15.62 -2.36
N TYR A 149 0.11 14.41 -1.83
CA TYR A 149 0.43 13.17 -2.57
C TYR A 149 -0.53 12.84 -3.71
N TYR A 150 -1.85 12.90 -3.48
CA TYR A 150 -2.83 12.46 -4.48
C TYR A 150 -3.32 13.58 -5.41
N TYR A 151 -3.23 14.85 -4.98
CA TYR A 151 -3.97 15.94 -5.61
C TYR A 151 -3.12 17.12 -6.08
N ASP A 152 -1.80 17.09 -5.87
CA ASP A 152 -0.89 18.17 -6.32
C ASP A 152 -1.28 19.59 -5.82
N LEU A 153 -2.02 19.69 -4.70
CA LEU A 153 -2.52 20.97 -4.19
C LEU A 153 -1.44 21.80 -3.48
N PHE A 154 -0.38 21.14 -3.04
CA PHE A 154 0.73 21.75 -2.30
C PHE A 154 2.06 21.35 -2.95
N SER A 155 3.01 22.28 -2.98
CA SER A 155 4.42 21.99 -3.27
C SER A 155 5.09 21.26 -2.10
N LEU A 156 6.24 20.62 -2.36
CA LEU A 156 7.02 19.91 -1.33
C LEU A 156 7.40 20.82 -0.14
N SER A 157 7.82 22.06 -0.44
CA SER A 157 8.19 23.03 0.59
C SER A 157 7.00 23.47 1.44
N GLU A 158 5.83 23.67 0.82
CA GLU A 158 4.60 24.06 1.52
C GLU A 158 4.12 22.95 2.45
N ILE A 159 4.05 21.70 1.96
CA ILE A 159 3.61 20.58 2.79
C ILE A 159 4.56 20.35 3.96
N PHE A 160 5.88 20.42 3.73
CA PHE A 160 6.86 20.29 4.79
C PHE A 160 6.69 21.36 5.86
N LEU A 161 6.47 22.61 5.46
CA LEU A 161 6.19 23.72 6.38
C LEU A 161 4.92 23.46 7.19
N TYR A 162 3.81 23.07 6.54
CA TYR A 162 2.53 22.84 7.21
C TYR A 162 2.59 21.68 8.21
N LEU A 163 3.20 20.56 7.83
CA LEU A 163 3.41 19.41 8.71
C LEU A 163 4.34 19.75 9.88
N SER A 164 5.39 20.55 9.65
CA SER A 164 6.31 20.99 10.70
C SER A 164 5.61 21.92 11.71
N LEU A 165 4.84 22.89 11.23
CA LEU A 165 4.05 23.79 12.09
C LEU A 165 3.05 23.00 12.94
N LEU A 166 2.36 22.03 12.34
CA LEU A 166 1.42 21.16 13.05
C LEU A 166 2.11 20.28 14.09
N SER A 167 3.32 19.79 13.79
CA SER A 167 4.15 18.97 14.70
C SER A 167 4.61 19.75 15.91
N VAL A 168 5.10 20.97 15.71
CA VAL A 168 5.53 21.88 16.78
C VAL A 168 4.33 22.28 17.65
N PHE A 169 3.20 22.63 17.03
CA PHE A 169 1.99 23.00 17.75
C PHE A 169 1.45 21.86 18.60
N SER A 170 1.28 20.66 18.03
CA SER A 170 0.76 19.49 18.73
C SER A 170 1.69 19.01 19.86
N SER A 171 3.00 19.00 19.64
CA SER A 171 4.01 18.68 20.67
C SER A 171 4.01 19.71 21.80
N GLY A 172 3.91 21.00 21.46
CA GLY A 172 3.75 22.07 22.44
C GLY A 172 2.49 21.84 23.28
N LEU A 173 1.34 21.68 22.64
CA LEU A 173 0.07 21.46 23.32
C LEU A 173 0.13 20.24 24.26
N ALA A 174 0.81 19.16 23.86
CA ALA A 174 1.05 17.99 24.72
C ALA A 174 1.92 18.30 25.95
N TYR A 175 3.02 19.02 25.77
CA TYR A 175 3.89 19.48 26.86
C TYR A 175 3.12 20.34 27.87
N TRP A 176 2.28 21.26 27.38
CA TRP A 176 1.49 22.17 28.21
C TRP A 176 0.35 21.47 28.96
N ILE A 177 -0.42 20.61 28.29
CA ILE A 177 -1.49 19.81 28.93
C ILE A 177 -0.90 18.76 29.89
N ARG A 178 0.39 18.43 29.74
CA ARG A 178 1.12 17.38 30.47
C ARG A 178 0.48 16.02 30.29
N LYS A 179 0.21 15.64 29.04
CA LYS A 179 -0.36 14.33 28.71
C LYS A 179 0.48 13.63 27.66
N GLU A 180 1.02 12.48 28.03
CA GLU A 180 1.93 11.71 27.19
C GLU A 180 1.26 11.21 25.91
N ILE A 181 0.01 10.74 25.99
CA ILE A 181 -0.70 10.19 24.83
C ILE A 181 -0.84 11.23 23.70
N LEU A 182 -1.00 12.50 24.05
CA LEU A 182 -1.10 13.58 23.07
C LEU A 182 0.26 13.82 22.39
N TYR A 183 1.34 13.67 23.14
CA TYR A 183 2.69 13.73 22.60
C TYR A 183 2.99 12.54 21.70
N VAL A 184 2.46 11.35 22.00
CA VAL A 184 2.57 10.18 21.11
C VAL A 184 1.90 10.47 19.76
N PHE A 185 0.70 11.07 19.73
CA PHE A 185 0.08 11.46 18.45
C PHE A 185 0.90 12.51 17.68
N ALA A 186 1.47 13.49 18.38
CA ALA A 186 2.37 14.48 17.78
C ALA A 186 3.63 13.82 17.20
N LEU A 187 4.22 12.86 17.93
CA LEU A 187 5.38 12.08 17.48
C LEU A 187 5.05 11.23 16.25
N ILE A 188 3.89 10.55 16.22
CA ILE A 188 3.44 9.79 15.06
C ILE A 188 3.44 10.70 13.83
N GLY A 189 2.78 11.86 13.91
CA GLY A 189 2.73 12.83 12.81
C GLY A 189 4.12 13.33 12.40
N SER A 190 4.97 13.66 13.37
CA SER A 190 6.33 14.16 13.13
C SER A 190 7.21 13.11 12.43
N ILE A 191 7.24 11.88 12.95
CA ILE A 191 8.06 10.79 12.41
C ILE A 191 7.57 10.37 11.02
N LEU A 192 6.25 10.33 10.79
CA LEU A 192 5.70 9.98 9.49
C LEU A 192 5.91 11.09 8.46
N SER A 193 6.02 12.36 8.87
CA SER A 193 6.11 13.50 7.93
C SER A 193 7.18 13.34 6.84
N PRO A 194 8.48 13.12 7.15
CA PRO A 194 9.52 12.95 6.14
C PRO A 194 9.34 11.67 5.30
N VAL A 195 8.71 10.64 5.86
CA VAL A 195 8.42 9.37 5.16
C VAL A 195 7.30 9.58 4.14
N LEU A 196 6.27 10.31 4.51
CA LEU A 196 5.10 10.60 3.69
C LEU A 196 5.46 11.54 2.54
N ILE A 197 6.26 12.58 2.78
CA ILE A 197 6.66 13.54 1.72
C ILE A 197 7.92 13.12 0.97
N SER A 198 8.41 11.90 1.17
CA SER A 198 9.63 11.42 0.54
C SER A 198 9.50 11.49 -0.98
N THR A 199 10.50 12.09 -1.63
CA THR A 199 10.59 12.17 -3.09
C THR A 199 10.97 10.82 -3.71
N GLY A 200 11.60 9.91 -2.93
CA GLY A 200 12.18 8.67 -3.44
C GLY A 200 13.71 8.75 -3.56
N GLU A 201 14.27 9.96 -3.48
CA GLU A 201 15.71 10.17 -3.40
C GLU A 201 16.28 9.67 -2.06
N ASN A 202 17.49 9.11 -2.10
CA ASN A 202 18.21 8.65 -0.91
C ASN A 202 18.83 9.81 -0.11
N SER A 203 18.00 10.72 0.41
CA SER A 203 18.40 11.86 1.25
C SER A 203 18.62 11.46 2.72
N TYR A 204 19.35 10.37 2.96
CA TYR A 204 19.54 9.76 4.29
C TYR A 204 20.15 10.71 5.34
N ARG A 205 20.98 11.68 4.91
CA ARG A 205 21.54 12.72 5.79
C ARG A 205 20.45 13.59 6.40
N PHE A 206 19.45 13.97 5.62
CA PHE A 206 18.30 14.73 6.08
C PHE A 206 17.43 13.88 7.02
N LEU A 207 17.09 12.64 6.61
CA LEU A 207 16.27 11.74 7.41
C LEU A 207 16.87 11.49 8.80
N PHE A 208 18.15 11.10 8.87
CA PHE A 208 18.80 10.84 10.15
C PHE A 208 19.04 12.11 10.96
N GLY A 209 19.37 13.23 10.32
CA GLY A 209 19.44 14.52 10.99
C GLY A 209 18.11 14.93 11.63
N TYR A 210 17.01 14.74 10.90
CA TYR A 210 15.65 14.99 11.38
C TYR A 210 15.28 14.09 12.56
N LEU A 211 15.57 12.78 12.47
CA LEU A 211 15.31 11.84 13.57
C LEU A 211 16.15 12.17 14.80
N VAL A 212 17.44 12.47 14.67
CA VAL A 212 18.27 12.93 15.81
C VAL A 212 17.69 14.18 16.43
N PHE A 213 17.24 15.15 15.62
CA PHE A 213 16.58 16.36 16.13
C PHE A 213 15.34 16.02 16.97
N LEU A 214 14.48 15.10 16.52
CA LEU A 214 13.33 14.62 17.31
C LEU A 214 13.77 13.93 18.61
N ASN A 215 14.83 13.13 18.58
CA ASN A 215 15.40 12.49 19.77
C ASN A 215 15.93 13.52 20.77
N ILE A 216 16.61 14.58 20.31
CA ILE A 216 17.07 15.69 21.15
C ILE A 216 15.90 16.45 21.74
N LEU A 217 14.88 16.78 20.94
CA LEU A 217 13.69 17.49 21.42
C LEU A 217 12.97 16.70 22.52
N PHE A 218 12.79 15.40 22.30
CA PHE A 218 12.21 14.51 23.31
C PHE A 218 13.08 14.38 24.56
N PHE A 219 14.40 14.32 24.41
CA PHE A 219 15.34 14.32 25.53
C PHE A 219 15.19 15.59 26.39
N LEU A 220 15.07 16.77 25.74
CA LEU A 220 14.84 18.05 26.43
C LEU A 220 13.50 18.07 27.19
N ILE A 221 12.43 17.55 26.59
CA ILE A 221 11.11 17.42 27.24
C ILE A 221 11.18 16.45 28.43
N SER A 222 11.87 15.32 28.23
CA SER A 222 12.03 14.25 29.23
C SER A 222 12.79 14.69 30.48
N ARG A 223 13.54 15.79 30.41
CA ARG A 223 14.21 16.39 31.58
C ARG A 223 13.25 16.83 32.66
N LYS A 224 12.02 17.19 32.30
CA LYS A 224 11.01 17.67 33.25
C LYS A 224 9.84 16.70 33.43
N ILE A 225 9.60 15.81 32.47
CA ILE A 225 8.45 14.91 32.49
C ILE A 225 8.85 13.49 32.06
N PRO A 226 8.75 12.47 32.94
CA PRO A 226 9.21 11.11 32.65
C PRO A 226 8.19 10.33 31.79
N TRP A 227 8.08 10.69 30.52
CA TRP A 227 7.29 9.95 29.53
C TRP A 227 8.09 8.75 29.01
N ILE A 228 7.57 7.54 29.22
CA ILE A 228 8.26 6.28 28.87
C ILE A 228 7.69 5.63 27.62
N VAL A 229 6.37 5.68 27.41
CA VAL A 229 5.72 5.13 26.22
C VAL A 229 6.18 5.87 24.97
N SER A 230 6.36 7.19 25.08
CA SER A 230 6.95 7.99 24.02
C SER A 230 8.38 7.57 23.68
N SER A 231 9.15 7.08 24.67
CA SER A 231 10.50 6.56 24.45
C SER A 231 10.47 5.26 23.66
N PHE A 232 9.60 4.31 24.03
CA PHE A 232 9.41 3.06 23.28
C PHE A 232 8.99 3.32 21.84
N PHE A 233 8.07 4.26 21.64
CA PHE A 233 7.62 4.62 20.30
C PHE A 233 8.76 5.19 19.45
N LEU A 234 9.56 6.10 20.02
CA LEU A 234 10.69 6.70 19.33
C LEU A 234 11.79 5.67 19.01
N LEU A 235 12.09 4.75 19.95
CA LEU A 235 13.03 3.66 19.72
C LEU A 235 12.57 2.73 18.59
N ALA A 236 11.29 2.33 18.60
CA ALA A 236 10.70 1.49 17.56
C ALA A 236 10.74 2.19 16.20
N ALA A 237 10.33 3.45 16.15
CA ALA A 237 10.36 4.26 14.93
C ALA A 237 11.76 4.40 14.35
N ASN A 238 12.75 4.77 15.18
CA ASN A 238 14.15 4.89 14.75
C ASN A 238 14.66 3.57 14.17
N SER A 239 14.37 2.44 14.85
CA SER A 239 14.85 1.11 14.44
C SER A 239 14.19 0.64 13.15
N VAL A 240 12.87 0.81 13.02
CA VAL A 240 12.09 0.39 11.86
C VAL A 240 12.46 1.24 10.64
N LEU A 241 12.53 2.55 10.78
CA LEU A 241 12.91 3.45 9.68
C LEU A 241 14.35 3.20 9.23
N TYR A 242 15.27 3.00 10.16
CA TYR A 242 16.64 2.61 9.84
C TYR A 242 16.69 1.30 9.05
N TYR A 243 15.99 0.26 9.51
CA TYR A 243 15.97 -1.04 8.84
C TYR A 243 15.41 -0.96 7.42
N PHE A 244 14.24 -0.30 7.23
CA PHE A 244 13.64 -0.13 5.91
C PHE A 244 14.52 0.65 4.95
N TRP A 245 15.19 1.69 5.45
CA TRP A 245 16.18 2.42 4.67
C TRP A 245 17.38 1.54 4.33
N ALA A 246 17.93 0.81 5.30
CA ALA A 246 19.13 0.01 5.13
C ALA A 246 18.96 -1.12 4.09
N MET A 247 17.80 -1.80 4.08
CA MET A 247 17.52 -2.90 3.13
C MET A 247 17.69 -2.52 1.66
N LYS A 248 17.44 -1.25 1.31
CA LYS A 248 17.49 -0.77 -0.09
C LYS A 248 18.71 0.10 -0.37
N ASN A 249 19.12 0.89 0.61
CA ASN A 249 19.99 2.04 0.38
C ASN A 249 21.33 1.98 1.15
N ALA A 250 21.55 0.97 2.02
CA ALA A 250 22.78 0.88 2.82
C ALA A 250 24.03 0.81 1.95
N GLN A 251 24.00 0.02 0.87
CA GLN A 251 25.13 -0.17 -0.05
C GLN A 251 25.54 1.12 -0.78
N GLN A 252 24.58 1.99 -1.08
CA GLN A 252 24.81 3.25 -1.78
C GLN A 252 25.11 4.43 -0.82
N SER A 253 25.19 4.17 0.48
CA SER A 253 25.38 5.19 1.51
C SER A 253 26.79 5.15 2.12
N GLY A 254 27.26 6.29 2.62
CA GLY A 254 28.49 6.31 3.42
C GLY A 254 28.28 5.77 4.84
N PHE A 255 29.27 5.05 5.39
CA PHE A 255 29.21 4.41 6.72
C PHE A 255 29.00 5.39 7.90
N LEU A 256 29.59 6.58 7.83
CA LEU A 256 29.73 7.48 8.99
C LEU A 256 28.38 7.99 9.52
N VAL A 257 27.50 8.54 8.67
CA VAL A 257 26.27 9.19 9.11
C VAL A 257 25.26 8.20 9.72
N PRO A 258 24.96 7.03 9.10
CA PRO A 258 24.09 6.03 9.69
C PRO A 258 24.66 5.45 11.00
N PHE A 259 25.98 5.23 11.05
CA PHE A 259 26.65 4.75 12.27
C PHE A 259 26.59 5.78 13.41
N LEU A 260 26.82 7.06 13.12
CA LEU A 260 26.64 8.14 14.09
C LEU A 260 25.19 8.24 14.56
N PHE A 261 24.22 8.09 13.66
CA PHE A 261 22.79 8.07 14.02
C PHE A 261 22.48 6.97 15.05
N ILE A 262 22.90 5.73 14.79
CA ILE A 262 22.69 4.59 15.70
C ILE A 262 23.33 4.88 17.06
N THR A 263 24.57 5.38 17.06
CA THR A 263 25.36 5.65 18.27
C THR A 263 24.77 6.79 19.10
N ILE A 264 24.47 7.93 18.47
CA ILE A 264 23.89 9.10 19.13
C ILE A 264 22.53 8.76 19.73
N THR A 265 21.69 8.03 18.98
CA THR A 265 20.35 7.62 19.46
C THR A 265 20.46 6.71 20.67
N TYR A 266 21.34 5.71 20.63
CA TYR A 266 21.60 4.83 21.77
C TYR A 266 22.06 5.62 23.00
N LEU A 267 23.03 6.52 22.83
CA LEU A 267 23.57 7.35 23.90
C LEU A 267 22.53 8.32 24.48
N LEU A 268 21.69 8.96 23.67
CA LEU A 268 20.64 9.86 24.15
C LEU A 268 19.66 9.14 25.09
N PHE A 269 19.24 7.93 24.74
CA PHE A 269 18.34 7.12 25.56
C PHE A 269 19.01 6.61 26.84
N VAL A 270 20.23 6.10 26.72
CA VAL A 270 21.05 5.64 27.85
C VAL A 270 21.33 6.77 28.83
N TYR A 271 21.82 7.91 28.34
CA TYR A 271 22.24 9.02 29.17
C TYR A 271 21.05 9.69 29.88
N GLY A 272 19.93 9.84 29.17
CA GLY A 272 18.71 10.40 29.75
C GLY A 272 18.11 9.52 30.84
N LYS A 273 17.85 8.24 30.54
CA LYS A 273 17.12 7.33 31.45
C LYS A 273 18.02 6.67 32.49
N GLY A 274 19.28 6.40 32.16
CA GLY A 274 20.24 5.71 33.02
C GLY A 274 21.05 6.62 33.95
N PHE A 275 21.39 7.83 33.52
CA PHE A 275 22.33 8.69 34.26
C PHE A 275 21.68 9.92 34.90
N LEU A 276 20.86 10.67 34.15
CA LEU A 276 20.41 12.00 34.58
C LEU A 276 19.08 12.02 35.35
N PHE A 277 18.10 11.19 34.98
CA PHE A 277 16.73 11.32 35.48
C PHE A 277 16.17 10.20 36.38
N PRO A 278 16.96 9.32 37.04
CA PRO A 278 16.40 8.17 37.76
C PRO A 278 15.43 8.54 38.89
N LYS A 279 15.66 9.67 39.57
CA LYS A 279 14.79 10.16 40.65
C LYS A 279 13.44 10.71 40.17
N LEU A 280 13.36 11.20 38.93
CA LEU A 280 12.09 11.64 38.33
C LEU A 280 11.18 10.43 38.01
N LEU A 281 11.78 9.26 37.79
CA LEU A 281 11.08 8.01 37.47
C LEU A 281 10.31 7.42 38.67
N GLN A 282 10.80 7.68 39.88
CA GLN A 282 10.19 7.20 41.13
C GLN A 282 8.96 8.02 41.56
N LYS A 283 8.79 9.27 41.07
CA LYS A 283 7.75 10.22 41.54
C LYS A 283 6.67 10.49 40.48
N SER A 284 6.24 9.44 39.77
CA SER A 284 5.55 9.55 38.47
C SER A 284 4.01 9.68 38.51
N GLU A 285 3.33 9.63 39.66
CA GLU A 285 1.86 9.57 39.63
C GLU A 285 1.18 10.80 38.97
N ASN A 286 1.85 11.96 38.99
CA ASN A 286 1.34 13.21 38.39
C ASN A 286 2.06 13.62 37.08
N SER A 287 2.83 12.74 36.44
CA SER A 287 3.57 13.05 35.20
C SER A 287 2.67 13.08 33.95
N GLY A 288 1.42 12.63 34.07
CA GLY A 288 0.51 12.46 32.94
C GLY A 288 0.99 11.43 31.92
N GLY A 289 1.87 10.52 32.34
CA GLY A 289 2.25 9.34 31.58
C GLY A 289 1.05 8.41 31.34
N VAL A 290 1.14 7.58 30.31
CA VAL A 290 0.07 6.61 29.97
C VAL A 290 -0.03 5.52 31.04
N PHE A 291 1.13 5.00 31.49
CA PHE A 291 1.22 3.93 32.47
C PHE A 291 2.22 4.23 33.60
N PRO A 292 2.02 5.32 34.37
CA PRO A 292 3.01 5.81 35.32
C PRO A 292 3.33 4.82 36.46
N ARG A 293 2.40 3.91 36.78
CA ARG A 293 2.61 2.84 37.79
C ARG A 293 3.51 1.70 37.31
N TRP A 294 3.56 1.47 36.00
CA TRP A 294 4.35 0.39 35.37
C TRP A 294 5.74 0.84 34.94
N ASN A 295 6.05 2.13 35.13
CA ASN A 295 7.36 2.71 34.86
C ASN A 295 8.51 1.89 35.44
N SER A 296 8.33 1.34 36.63
CA SER A 296 9.30 0.52 37.35
C SER A 296 9.68 -0.77 36.59
N VAL A 297 8.78 -1.30 35.75
CA VAL A 297 9.00 -2.45 34.84
C VAL A 297 9.36 -1.98 33.43
N PHE A 298 8.81 -0.85 32.98
CA PHE A 298 9.02 -0.36 31.62
C PHE A 298 10.42 0.20 31.37
N TYR A 299 11.03 0.90 32.32
CA TYR A 299 12.41 1.37 32.18
C TYR A 299 13.43 0.26 31.96
N PRO A 300 13.45 -0.81 32.78
CA PRO A 300 14.40 -1.88 32.56
C PRO A 300 14.22 -2.57 31.21
N VAL A 301 12.97 -2.88 30.84
CA VAL A 301 12.63 -3.45 29.53
C VAL A 301 13.07 -2.53 28.38
N PHE A 302 12.88 -1.21 28.53
CA PHE A 302 13.30 -0.24 27.52
C PHE A 302 14.81 -0.25 27.29
N LEU A 303 15.62 -0.33 28.35
CA LEU A 303 17.08 -0.39 28.23
C LEU A 303 17.53 -1.68 27.52
N VAL A 304 16.90 -2.82 27.83
CA VAL A 304 17.15 -4.10 27.14
C VAL A 304 16.90 -3.96 25.65
N LEU A 305 15.70 -3.47 25.29
CA LEU A 305 15.34 -3.30 23.89
C LEU A 305 16.26 -2.30 23.18
N ASN A 306 16.65 -1.22 23.84
CA ASN A 306 17.58 -0.24 23.27
C ASN A 306 18.94 -0.87 22.92
N SER A 307 19.50 -1.70 23.81
CA SER A 307 20.76 -2.42 23.55
C SER A 307 20.63 -3.47 22.44
N LEU A 308 19.51 -4.19 22.37
CA LEU A 308 19.24 -5.15 21.29
C LEU A 308 19.06 -4.44 19.94
N CYS A 309 18.28 -3.37 19.89
CA CYS A 309 18.08 -2.53 18.71
C CYS A 309 19.41 -1.94 18.23
N PHE A 310 20.26 -1.46 19.14
CA PHE A 310 21.61 -0.99 18.82
C PHE A 310 22.48 -2.09 18.19
N GLY A 311 22.52 -3.28 18.81
CA GLY A 311 23.26 -4.43 18.29
C GLY A 311 22.77 -4.88 16.91
N PHE A 312 21.45 -4.91 16.71
CA PHE A 312 20.84 -5.29 15.43
C PHE A 312 21.09 -4.25 14.33
N MET A 313 20.87 -2.96 14.59
CA MET A 313 21.13 -1.91 13.59
C MET A 313 22.60 -1.85 13.19
N GLY A 314 23.51 -2.02 14.15
CA GLY A 314 24.94 -2.09 13.85
C GLY A 314 25.37 -3.37 13.15
N TYR A 315 24.72 -4.52 13.42
CA TYR A 315 24.90 -5.75 12.63
C TYR A 315 24.57 -5.51 11.15
N VAL A 316 23.43 -4.87 10.87
CA VAL A 316 23.03 -4.53 9.49
C VAL A 316 24.04 -3.56 8.87
N GLN A 317 24.44 -2.50 9.57
CA GLN A 317 25.41 -1.52 9.05
C GLN A 317 26.78 -2.15 8.73
N LEU A 318 27.27 -3.03 9.61
CA LEU A 318 28.56 -3.70 9.46
C LEU A 318 28.48 -4.89 8.52
N GLY A 319 27.31 -5.51 8.33
CA GLY A 319 27.13 -6.61 7.37
C GLY A 319 27.48 -6.18 5.96
N GLU A 320 27.18 -4.92 5.61
CA GLU A 320 27.50 -4.36 4.30
C GLU A 320 28.95 -3.85 4.20
N SER A 321 29.49 -3.22 5.24
CA SER A 321 30.84 -2.61 5.16
C SER A 321 31.98 -3.53 5.61
N HIS A 322 31.74 -4.38 6.62
CA HIS A 322 32.72 -5.29 7.23
C HIS A 322 32.06 -6.62 7.68
N PRO A 323 31.73 -7.52 6.74
CA PRO A 323 30.92 -8.72 7.01
C PRO A 323 31.44 -9.59 8.16
N ASN A 324 32.76 -9.74 8.28
CA ASN A 324 33.41 -10.54 9.32
C ASN A 324 33.23 -9.98 10.75
N LEU A 325 32.99 -8.68 10.88
CA LEU A 325 32.78 -8.00 12.16
C LEU A 325 31.30 -7.92 12.55
N SER A 326 30.38 -8.19 11.62
CA SER A 326 28.95 -8.02 11.83
C SER A 326 28.39 -8.91 12.96
N PRO A 327 28.66 -10.23 13.03
CA PRO A 327 28.19 -11.09 14.14
C PRO A 327 28.72 -10.65 15.52
N HIS A 328 29.94 -10.09 15.55
CA HIS A 328 30.57 -9.58 16.78
C HIS A 328 29.83 -8.36 17.34
N PHE A 329 29.10 -7.61 16.52
CA PHE A 329 28.35 -6.43 16.97
C PHE A 329 27.04 -6.77 17.68
N ILE A 330 26.40 -7.89 17.32
CA ILE A 330 25.26 -8.43 18.08
C ILE A 330 25.73 -8.85 19.48
N LEU A 331 26.87 -9.57 19.53
CA LEU A 331 27.50 -9.96 20.79
C LEU A 331 27.92 -8.73 21.60
N PHE A 332 28.44 -7.69 20.97
CA PHE A 332 28.75 -6.42 21.63
C PHE A 332 27.51 -5.76 22.25
N GLY A 333 26.37 -5.73 21.55
CA GLY A 333 25.09 -5.28 22.09
C GLY A 333 24.62 -6.10 23.30
N ALA A 334 24.81 -7.42 23.27
CA ALA A 334 24.51 -8.33 24.37
C ALA A 334 25.46 -8.15 25.58
N VAL A 335 26.74 -7.85 25.33
CA VAL A 335 27.72 -7.51 26.37
C VAL A 335 27.40 -6.17 27.01
N LEU A 336 27.03 -5.16 26.22
CA LEU A 336 26.55 -3.88 26.75
C LEU A 336 25.32 -4.09 27.64
N PHE A 337 24.36 -4.92 27.22
CA PHE A 337 23.22 -5.30 28.05
C PHE A 337 23.62 -6.00 29.35
N SER A 338 24.59 -6.92 29.29
CA SER A 338 25.09 -7.65 30.47
C SER A 338 25.83 -6.74 31.45
N THR A 339 26.62 -5.79 30.95
CA THR A 339 27.30 -4.78 31.77
C THR A 339 26.30 -3.82 32.44
N TRP A 340 25.18 -3.49 31.78
CA TRP A 340 24.07 -2.76 32.41
C TRP A 340 23.49 -3.48 33.62
N ILE A 341 23.26 -4.79 33.52
CA ILE A 341 22.73 -5.60 34.63
C ILE A 341 23.72 -5.63 35.80
N LEU A 342 25.00 -5.89 35.52
CA LEU A 342 26.05 -5.95 36.53
C LEU A 342 26.25 -4.61 37.23
N TRP A 343 26.07 -3.52 36.51
CA TRP A 343 26.17 -2.18 37.07
C TRP A 343 24.91 -1.77 37.85
N GLY A 344 23.72 -2.17 37.38
CA GLY A 344 22.45 -2.04 38.11
C GLY A 344 22.46 -2.78 39.45
N ARG A 345 23.16 -3.92 39.54
CA ARG A 345 23.38 -4.65 40.80
C ARG A 345 24.20 -3.86 41.83
N LYS A 346 25.17 -3.04 41.38
CA LYS A 346 26.06 -2.27 42.28
C LYS A 346 25.40 -1.00 42.85
N LYS A 347 24.39 -0.46 42.18
CA LYS A 347 23.59 0.67 42.67
C LYS A 347 22.23 0.17 43.14
N THR A 348 22.17 -0.30 44.38
CA THR A 348 20.95 -0.81 45.04
C THR A 348 19.77 0.16 45.06
N ASP A 349 20.01 1.46 44.86
CA ASP A 349 18.95 2.49 44.77
C ASP A 349 18.20 2.52 43.42
N PHE A 350 18.67 1.76 42.41
CA PHE A 350 18.16 1.84 41.04
C PHE A 350 17.04 0.84 40.72
N PHE A 351 17.07 -0.36 41.33
CA PHE A 351 16.09 -1.43 41.11
C PHE A 351 15.64 -2.07 42.42
N TYR A 352 14.35 -2.40 42.54
CA TYR A 352 13.83 -3.20 43.65
C TYR A 352 14.26 -4.67 43.51
N PRO A 353 14.41 -5.44 44.60
CA PRO A 353 14.81 -6.85 44.54
C PRO A 353 13.94 -7.73 43.61
N SER A 354 12.62 -7.51 43.61
CA SER A 354 11.67 -8.20 42.72
C SER A 354 11.86 -7.88 41.23
N GLN A 355 12.46 -6.73 40.90
CA GLN A 355 12.79 -6.38 39.52
C GLN A 355 14.03 -7.13 39.04
N LEU A 356 14.98 -7.39 39.95
CA LEU A 356 16.20 -8.12 39.66
C LEU A 356 15.90 -9.58 39.25
N GLU A 357 14.96 -10.24 39.93
CA GLU A 357 14.51 -11.59 39.57
C GLU A 357 13.86 -11.63 38.17
N ILE A 358 13.05 -10.64 37.83
CA ILE A 358 12.43 -10.52 36.50
C ILE A 358 13.51 -10.38 35.41
N PHE A 359 14.55 -9.59 35.68
CA PHE A 359 15.69 -9.41 34.78
C PHE A 359 16.49 -10.69 34.55
N GLU A 360 16.78 -11.44 35.60
CA GLU A 360 17.50 -12.71 35.52
C GLU A 360 16.69 -13.76 34.75
N THR A 361 15.36 -13.73 34.90
CA THR A 361 14.46 -14.60 34.15
C THR A 361 14.46 -14.23 32.66
N ILE A 362 14.40 -12.94 32.30
CA ILE A 362 14.51 -12.47 30.90
C ILE A 362 15.83 -12.90 30.28
N HIS A 363 16.93 -12.84 31.05
CA HIS A 363 18.24 -13.29 30.60
C HIS A 363 18.29 -14.80 30.31
N LEU A 364 17.70 -15.63 31.17
CA LEU A 364 17.62 -17.08 30.99
C LEU A 364 16.80 -17.47 29.74
N TYR A 365 15.72 -16.74 29.44
CA TYR A 365 14.94 -16.95 28.22
C TYR A 365 15.68 -16.57 26.94
N LEU A 366 16.47 -15.49 26.96
CA LEU A 366 17.34 -15.13 25.83
C LEU A 366 18.39 -16.23 25.58
N LEU A 367 18.93 -16.83 26.65
CA LEU A 367 19.92 -17.91 26.57
C LEU A 367 19.32 -19.22 26.02
N LEU A 368 18.09 -19.56 26.42
CA LEU A 368 17.32 -20.67 25.83
C LEU A 368 16.94 -20.40 24.36
N GLY A 369 16.65 -19.15 24.01
CA GLY A 369 16.41 -18.72 22.62
C GLY A 369 17.63 -18.92 21.72
N PHE A 370 18.84 -18.69 22.23
CA PHE A 370 20.08 -19.01 21.52
C PHE A 370 20.32 -20.53 21.39
N GLY A 371 19.97 -21.34 22.40
CA GLY A 371 20.02 -22.80 22.28
C GLY A 371 19.02 -23.38 21.26
N TYR A 372 17.90 -22.70 21.08
CA TYR A 372 16.89 -23.00 20.06
C TYR A 372 17.33 -22.58 18.64
N ALA A 373 18.07 -21.48 18.50
CA ALA A 373 18.71 -21.09 17.23
C ALA A 373 19.75 -22.12 16.76
N ALA A 374 20.35 -22.90 17.68
CA ALA A 374 21.24 -24.02 17.33
C ALA A 374 20.50 -25.27 16.83
N LEU A 375 19.24 -25.49 17.25
CA LEU A 375 18.40 -26.60 16.74
C LEU A 375 17.86 -26.34 15.33
N TRP A 376 17.72 -25.07 14.95
CA TRP A 376 17.36 -24.63 13.60
C TRP A 376 18.34 -25.14 12.53
N ASP A 377 19.59 -25.40 12.90
CA ASP A 377 20.66 -25.83 11.99
C ASP A 377 20.66 -27.35 11.70
N PHE A 378 19.92 -28.17 12.46
CA PHE A 378 20.04 -29.65 12.39
C PHE A 378 18.88 -30.37 11.69
N SER A 379 17.72 -29.74 11.48
CA SER A 379 16.54 -30.41 10.93
C SER A 379 15.87 -29.58 9.83
N GLU A 380 15.62 -30.21 8.68
CA GLU A 380 15.03 -29.58 7.51
C GLU A 380 13.57 -30.04 7.27
N GLY A 381 12.77 -29.17 6.65
CA GLY A 381 11.43 -29.49 6.14
C GLY A 381 10.35 -29.83 7.19
N SER A 382 9.47 -30.76 6.86
CA SER A 382 8.30 -31.18 7.68
C SER A 382 8.68 -31.93 8.95
N TRP A 383 9.83 -32.61 8.94
CA TRP A 383 10.39 -33.30 10.10
C TRP A 383 10.77 -32.33 11.22
N LEU A 384 11.15 -31.09 10.89
CA LEU A 384 11.39 -30.02 11.87
C LEU A 384 10.10 -29.66 12.61
N THR A 385 9.01 -29.46 11.87
CA THR A 385 7.69 -29.14 12.45
C THR A 385 7.19 -30.28 13.35
N PHE A 386 7.34 -31.53 12.89
CA PHE A 386 7.01 -32.71 13.70
C PHE A 386 7.85 -32.79 14.98
N SER A 387 9.15 -32.53 14.89
CA SER A 387 10.07 -32.53 16.04
C SER A 387 9.67 -31.47 17.08
N TRP A 388 9.19 -30.30 16.65
CA TRP A 388 8.74 -29.25 17.58
C TRP A 388 7.44 -29.62 18.30
N ILE A 389 6.47 -30.20 17.57
CA ILE A 389 5.19 -30.67 18.11
C ILE A 389 5.43 -31.78 19.13
N THR A 390 6.26 -32.76 18.78
CA THR A 390 6.60 -33.88 19.67
C THR A 390 7.42 -33.43 20.86
N PHE A 391 8.46 -32.59 20.67
CA PHE A 391 9.26 -32.03 21.76
C PHE A 391 8.39 -31.25 22.75
N THR A 392 7.56 -30.33 22.26
CA THR A 392 6.67 -29.54 23.12
C THR A 392 5.62 -30.40 23.80
N GLY A 393 5.05 -31.38 23.09
CA GLY A 393 4.13 -32.36 23.65
C GLY A 393 4.76 -33.18 24.79
N VAL A 394 5.95 -33.74 24.56
CA VAL A 394 6.70 -34.55 25.54
C VAL A 394 7.15 -33.70 26.73
N VAL A 395 7.71 -32.51 26.51
CA VAL A 395 8.06 -31.57 27.57
C VAL A 395 6.83 -31.20 28.39
N SER A 396 5.66 -31.01 27.73
CA SER A 396 4.38 -30.78 28.42
C SER A 396 3.90 -31.94 29.27
N LEU A 397 4.21 -33.17 28.89
CA LEU A 397 3.95 -34.37 29.70
C LEU A 397 4.95 -34.48 30.87
N LEU A 398 6.23 -34.20 30.65
CA LEU A 398 7.30 -34.32 31.66
C LEU A 398 7.26 -33.22 32.72
N ASN A 399 6.99 -31.97 32.33
CA ASN A 399 6.90 -30.81 33.22
C ASN A 399 5.66 -30.85 34.14
N SER A 400 4.77 -31.83 33.94
CA SER A 400 3.66 -32.11 34.86
C SER A 400 4.12 -32.44 36.29
N LYS A 401 5.40 -32.81 36.47
CA LYS A 401 6.00 -33.11 37.78
C LYS A 401 6.56 -31.90 38.55
N SER A 402 6.92 -30.78 37.90
CA SER A 402 7.70 -29.68 38.51
C SER A 402 6.88 -28.52 39.13
N GLY A 403 5.57 -28.48 38.90
CA GLY A 403 4.65 -27.50 39.51
C GLY A 403 4.62 -26.09 38.88
N ASN A 404 5.62 -25.69 38.08
CA ASN A 404 5.66 -24.37 37.41
C ASN A 404 5.08 -24.42 35.98
N VAL A 405 3.75 -24.51 35.89
CA VAL A 405 2.99 -24.79 34.66
C VAL A 405 2.80 -23.58 33.74
N ARG A 406 2.99 -22.35 34.25
CA ARG A 406 2.71 -21.10 33.51
C ARG A 406 3.58 -20.92 32.26
N TYR A 407 4.77 -21.49 32.25
CA TYR A 407 5.75 -21.29 31.19
C TYR A 407 5.57 -22.25 30.00
N MET A 408 4.68 -23.25 30.11
CA MET A 408 4.41 -24.22 29.03
C MET A 408 3.61 -23.63 27.87
N ALA A 409 2.74 -22.67 28.16
CA ALA A 409 1.93 -22.00 27.14
C ALA A 409 2.81 -21.27 26.12
N GLY A 410 3.94 -20.71 26.55
CA GLY A 410 4.91 -20.04 25.66
C GLY A 410 5.52 -20.99 24.62
N PHE A 411 5.90 -22.20 25.03
CA PHE A 411 6.42 -23.22 24.11
C PHE A 411 5.35 -23.70 23.13
N TRP A 412 4.11 -23.92 23.59
CA TRP A 412 3.00 -24.24 22.69
C TRP A 412 2.75 -23.13 21.68
N ILE A 413 2.80 -21.87 22.08
CA ILE A 413 2.63 -20.74 21.15
C ILE A 413 3.70 -20.77 20.05
N VAL A 414 4.97 -20.95 20.41
CA VAL A 414 6.08 -21.00 19.44
C VAL A 414 5.94 -22.18 18.48
N THR A 415 5.58 -23.36 18.99
CA THR A 415 5.37 -24.57 18.18
C THR A 415 4.17 -24.45 17.25
N LEU A 416 3.08 -23.83 17.70
CA LEU A 416 1.93 -23.56 16.85
C LEU A 416 2.26 -22.51 15.78
N ILE A 417 3.04 -21.47 16.08
CA ILE A 417 3.52 -20.49 15.08
C ILE A 417 4.28 -21.20 13.96
N ARG A 418 5.17 -22.14 14.30
CA ARG A 418 5.89 -22.94 13.30
C ARG A 418 4.95 -23.77 12.43
N LEU A 419 4.03 -24.52 13.06
CA LEU A 419 3.05 -25.34 12.35
C LEU A 419 2.20 -24.51 11.39
N TYR A 420 1.79 -23.31 11.81
CA TYR A 420 0.85 -22.47 11.07
C TYR A 420 1.52 -21.65 9.96
N LEU A 421 2.75 -21.18 10.17
CA LEU A 421 3.39 -20.20 9.28
C LEU A 421 4.60 -20.74 8.51
N PHE A 422 5.24 -21.80 8.98
CA PHE A 422 6.56 -22.23 8.48
C PHE A 422 6.64 -23.75 8.27
N ASN A 423 5.66 -24.32 7.55
CA ASN A 423 5.64 -25.74 7.21
C ASN A 423 5.64 -25.96 5.68
N PRO A 424 6.82 -25.92 5.02
CA PRO A 424 6.92 -26.21 3.60
C PRO A 424 6.62 -27.70 3.37
N MET A 425 5.54 -27.98 2.66
CA MET A 425 5.20 -29.34 2.20
C MET A 425 4.81 -29.22 0.73
N ASP A 426 5.38 -30.06 -0.12
CA ASP A 426 5.09 -30.07 -1.55
C ASP A 426 3.68 -30.61 -1.82
N ASP A 427 2.92 -29.87 -2.62
CA ASP A 427 1.51 -30.14 -2.90
C ASP A 427 1.35 -31.16 -4.04
N VAL A 428 1.39 -32.44 -3.68
CA VAL A 428 0.94 -33.52 -4.56
C VAL A 428 -0.57 -33.73 -4.38
N ASN A 429 -1.31 -34.08 -5.44
CA ASN A 429 -2.75 -34.41 -5.43
C ASN A 429 -3.10 -35.37 -4.27
N ARG A 430 -3.55 -34.81 -3.14
CA ARG A 430 -3.84 -35.51 -1.90
C ARG A 430 -5.35 -35.49 -1.63
N ARG A 431 -5.84 -36.53 -0.96
CA ARG A 431 -7.27 -36.65 -0.62
C ARG A 431 -7.60 -35.74 0.57
N PHE A 432 -8.78 -35.11 0.51
CA PHE A 432 -9.31 -34.26 1.58
C PHE A 432 -9.35 -35.05 2.90
N LEU A 433 -8.78 -34.47 3.95
CA LEU A 433 -8.57 -34.97 5.32
C LEU A 433 -7.68 -36.22 5.47
N ILE A 434 -7.20 -36.81 4.39
CA ILE A 434 -6.32 -38.00 4.40
C ILE A 434 -4.95 -37.60 3.85
N ASN A 435 -4.22 -36.80 4.64
CA ASN A 435 -2.87 -36.37 4.30
C ASN A 435 -2.02 -36.04 5.54
N GLU A 436 -0.70 -36.06 5.35
CA GLU A 436 0.32 -35.81 6.40
C GLU A 436 0.21 -34.41 7.01
N ARG A 437 -0.21 -33.41 6.22
CA ARG A 437 -0.38 -32.03 6.69
C ARG A 437 -1.49 -31.99 7.73
N PHE A 438 -2.68 -32.48 7.40
CA PHE A 438 -3.80 -32.61 8.34
C PHE A 438 -3.42 -33.46 9.56
N ALA A 439 -2.62 -34.52 9.37
CA ALA A 439 -2.15 -35.36 10.47
C ALA A 439 -1.33 -34.57 11.52
N LEU A 440 -0.50 -33.59 11.13
CA LEU A 440 0.24 -32.74 12.08
C LEU A 440 -0.67 -31.82 12.90
N TYR A 441 -1.71 -31.25 12.27
CA TYR A 441 -2.72 -30.44 12.97
C TYR A 441 -3.55 -31.30 13.92
N LEU A 442 -3.94 -32.50 13.48
CA LEU A 442 -4.64 -33.48 14.31
C LEU A 442 -3.78 -33.91 15.51
N LEU A 443 -2.51 -34.26 15.28
CA LEU A 443 -1.57 -34.66 16.32
C LEU A 443 -1.36 -33.56 17.37
N SER A 444 -1.16 -32.31 16.92
CA SER A 444 -1.04 -31.16 17.81
C SER A 444 -2.30 -30.94 18.64
N SER A 445 -3.48 -31.06 18.02
CA SER A 445 -4.75 -30.98 18.72
C SER A 445 -4.90 -32.08 19.77
N LEU A 446 -4.49 -33.32 19.47
CA LEU A 446 -4.54 -34.45 20.40
C LEU A 446 -3.60 -34.24 21.60
N PHE A 447 -2.36 -33.78 21.38
CA PHE A 447 -1.45 -33.44 22.48
C PHE A 447 -2.01 -32.30 23.34
N LEU A 448 -2.60 -31.25 22.76
CA LEU A 448 -3.24 -30.17 23.49
C LEU A 448 -4.46 -30.64 24.31
N PHE A 449 -5.25 -31.59 23.80
CA PHE A 449 -6.32 -32.22 24.57
C PHE A 449 -5.78 -33.12 25.69
N GLY A 450 -4.69 -33.83 25.43
CA GLY A 450 -3.99 -34.65 26.43
C GLY A 450 -3.42 -33.80 27.57
N THR A 451 -2.78 -32.67 27.26
CA THR A 451 -2.27 -31.73 28.27
C THR A 451 -3.39 -31.11 29.08
N TYR A 452 -4.54 -30.78 28.47
CA TYR A 452 -5.74 -30.38 29.20
C TYR A 452 -6.24 -31.46 30.15
N TYR A 453 -6.42 -32.69 29.67
CA TYR A 453 -6.99 -33.79 30.45
C TYR A 453 -6.18 -34.06 31.71
N ILE A 454 -4.85 -34.04 31.58
CA ILE A 454 -3.91 -34.23 32.69
C ILE A 454 -3.96 -33.07 33.68
N GLN A 455 -4.14 -31.84 33.19
CA GLN A 455 -4.07 -30.63 34.02
C GLN A 455 -5.40 -30.24 34.66
N LYS A 456 -6.55 -30.67 34.12
CA LYS A 456 -7.91 -30.30 34.57
C LYS A 456 -8.18 -30.57 36.06
N ASN A 457 -7.52 -31.57 36.65
CA ASN A 457 -7.70 -31.94 38.06
C ASN A 457 -6.72 -31.24 39.02
N ARG A 458 -5.77 -30.45 38.52
CA ARG A 458 -4.86 -29.67 39.37
C ARG A 458 -5.45 -28.28 39.60
N ASN A 459 -5.35 -27.79 40.83
CA ASN A 459 -5.93 -26.52 41.29
C ASN A 459 -5.16 -25.29 40.74
N SER A 460 -4.74 -25.33 39.47
CA SER A 460 -4.20 -24.17 38.77
C SER A 460 -5.35 -23.33 38.24
N PHE A 461 -5.23 -22.03 38.45
CA PHE A 461 -6.16 -21.01 37.97
C PHE A 461 -6.47 -21.18 36.47
N GLY A 462 -7.66 -21.68 36.10
CA GLY A 462 -8.40 -21.49 34.82
C GLY A 462 -7.71 -21.62 33.44
N PHE A 463 -6.39 -21.73 33.38
CA PHE A 463 -5.52 -21.65 32.20
C PHE A 463 -5.51 -22.97 31.44
N ASP A 464 -5.79 -24.07 32.13
CA ASP A 464 -5.88 -25.42 31.60
C ASP A 464 -6.96 -25.51 30.51
N ARG A 465 -8.08 -24.78 30.65
CA ARG A 465 -9.09 -24.68 29.59
C ARG A 465 -8.54 -24.05 28.30
N GLY A 466 -7.46 -23.27 28.37
CA GLY A 466 -6.76 -22.67 27.24
C GLY A 466 -6.27 -23.71 26.24
N TYR A 467 -5.77 -24.86 26.72
CA TYR A 467 -5.30 -25.94 25.83
C TYR A 467 -6.43 -26.57 25.01
N VAL A 468 -7.65 -26.66 25.57
CA VAL A 468 -8.83 -27.13 24.81
C VAL A 468 -9.16 -26.17 23.68
N TYR A 469 -9.18 -24.86 23.96
CA TYR A 469 -9.45 -23.86 22.93
C TYR A 469 -8.37 -23.84 21.85
N MET A 470 -7.10 -23.95 22.23
CA MET A 470 -5.98 -24.08 21.29
C MET A 470 -6.14 -25.34 20.42
N GLY A 471 -6.45 -26.50 21.02
CA GLY A 471 -6.64 -27.74 20.26
C GLY A 471 -7.80 -27.66 19.26
N ILE A 472 -8.96 -27.15 19.67
CA ILE A 472 -10.11 -26.95 18.77
C ILE A 472 -9.74 -26.00 17.63
N PHE A 473 -9.05 -24.89 17.94
CA PHE A 473 -8.60 -23.94 16.93
C PHE A 473 -7.63 -24.59 15.94
N THR A 474 -6.63 -25.35 16.42
CA THR A 474 -5.69 -26.10 15.59
C THR A 474 -6.41 -27.07 14.65
N LEU A 475 -7.45 -27.76 15.13
CA LEU A 475 -8.22 -28.71 14.34
C LEU A 475 -9.01 -28.01 13.21
N ILE A 476 -9.74 -26.92 13.53
CA ILE A 476 -10.46 -26.13 12.52
C ILE A 476 -9.47 -25.56 11.50
N LEU A 477 -8.35 -24.99 11.95
CA LEU A 477 -7.33 -24.43 11.07
C LEU A 477 -6.75 -25.50 10.14
N GLY A 478 -6.48 -26.71 10.64
CA GLY A 478 -6.04 -27.84 9.83
C GLY A 478 -7.00 -28.18 8.69
N THR A 479 -8.32 -28.17 8.95
CA THR A 479 -9.32 -28.40 7.89
C THR A 479 -9.41 -27.27 6.87
N LEU A 480 -9.26 -26.02 7.30
CA LEU A 480 -9.26 -24.86 6.40
C LEU A 480 -8.02 -24.86 5.50
N VAL A 481 -6.85 -25.14 6.08
CA VAL A 481 -5.60 -25.30 5.33
C VAL A 481 -5.75 -26.43 4.31
N ASP A 482 -6.41 -27.52 4.66
CA ASP A 482 -6.63 -28.61 3.70
C ASP A 482 -7.54 -28.21 2.53
N VAL A 483 -8.61 -27.44 2.77
CA VAL A 483 -9.43 -26.84 1.69
C VAL A 483 -8.58 -25.96 0.76
N TYR A 484 -7.62 -25.20 1.31
CA TYR A 484 -6.78 -24.32 0.50
C TYR A 484 -5.99 -25.09 -0.56
N TYR A 485 -5.46 -26.25 -0.18
CA TYR A 485 -4.57 -27.05 -1.02
C TYR A 485 -5.29 -28.13 -1.85
N THR A 486 -6.51 -28.51 -1.47
CA THR A 486 -7.30 -29.50 -2.23
C THR A 486 -8.21 -28.87 -3.29
N VAL A 487 -8.64 -27.62 -3.12
CA VAL A 487 -9.52 -26.92 -4.05
C VAL A 487 -8.75 -25.88 -4.85
N TYR A 488 -8.47 -26.18 -6.12
CA TYR A 488 -7.66 -25.35 -7.01
C TYR A 488 -8.36 -24.05 -7.41
N ASP A 489 -9.65 -24.12 -7.77
CA ASP A 489 -10.43 -22.97 -8.19
C ASP A 489 -10.69 -22.03 -7.01
N GLN A 490 -10.34 -20.75 -7.22
CA GLN A 490 -10.41 -19.73 -6.18
C GLN A 490 -11.84 -19.44 -5.71
N HIS A 491 -12.83 -19.49 -6.60
CA HIS A 491 -14.23 -19.27 -6.26
C HIS A 491 -14.75 -20.41 -5.38
N TYR A 492 -14.52 -21.66 -5.79
CA TYR A 492 -14.96 -22.83 -5.02
C TYR A 492 -14.20 -22.98 -3.69
N ARG A 493 -12.90 -22.62 -3.66
CA ARG A 493 -12.10 -22.62 -2.41
C ARG A 493 -12.65 -21.64 -1.39
N ASN A 494 -13.03 -20.44 -1.84
CA ASN A 494 -13.64 -19.42 -0.97
C ASN A 494 -14.98 -19.90 -0.41
N LEU A 495 -15.82 -20.55 -1.23
CA LEU A 495 -17.03 -21.19 -0.74
C LEU A 495 -16.73 -22.32 0.26
N GLY A 496 -15.72 -23.14 -0.02
CA GLY A 496 -15.24 -24.23 0.84
C GLY A 496 -14.94 -23.77 2.27
N TYR A 497 -14.25 -22.64 2.46
CA TYR A 497 -14.02 -22.08 3.79
C TYR A 497 -15.31 -21.72 4.53
N SER A 498 -16.30 -21.16 3.83
CA SER A 498 -17.60 -20.83 4.43
C SER A 498 -18.33 -22.09 4.86
N TYR A 499 -18.27 -23.16 4.07
CA TYR A 499 -18.86 -24.44 4.42
C TYR A 499 -18.20 -25.11 5.63
N VAL A 500 -16.86 -25.10 5.71
CA VAL A 500 -16.13 -25.66 6.87
C VAL A 500 -16.50 -24.91 8.16
N LEU A 501 -16.48 -23.58 8.14
CA LEU A 501 -16.86 -22.77 9.30
C LEU A 501 -18.33 -22.99 9.69
N ALA A 502 -19.24 -23.01 8.71
CA ALA A 502 -20.65 -23.28 8.94
C ALA A 502 -20.87 -24.68 9.54
N PHE A 503 -20.15 -25.69 9.06
CA PHE A 503 -20.21 -27.05 9.58
C PHE A 503 -19.75 -27.13 11.04
N TYR A 504 -18.58 -26.60 11.37
CA TYR A 504 -18.09 -26.60 12.76
C TYR A 504 -18.97 -25.77 13.69
N ALA A 505 -19.47 -24.61 13.25
CA ALA A 505 -20.43 -23.82 14.02
C ALA A 505 -21.69 -24.63 14.32
N PHE A 506 -22.27 -25.26 13.29
CA PHE A 506 -23.46 -26.10 13.44
C PHE A 506 -23.23 -27.27 14.40
N VAL A 507 -22.15 -28.06 14.19
CA VAL A 507 -21.84 -29.24 15.03
C VAL A 507 -21.61 -28.84 16.49
N PHE A 508 -20.82 -27.80 16.75
CA PHE A 508 -20.56 -27.37 18.13
C PHE A 508 -21.77 -26.74 18.82
N LEU A 509 -22.60 -25.98 18.09
CA LEU A 509 -23.86 -25.48 18.62
C LEU A 509 -24.82 -26.64 18.92
N LEU A 510 -24.96 -27.60 18.00
CA LEU A 510 -25.84 -28.76 18.16
C LEU A 510 -25.42 -29.59 19.38
N ILE A 511 -24.15 -29.97 19.50
CA ILE A 511 -23.60 -30.69 20.66
C ILE A 511 -23.75 -29.85 21.93
N GLY A 512 -23.42 -28.56 21.86
CA GLY A 512 -23.47 -27.64 22.99
C GLY A 512 -24.89 -27.43 23.55
N PHE A 513 -25.90 -27.37 22.69
CA PHE A 513 -27.30 -27.27 23.10
C PHE A 513 -27.89 -28.62 23.50
N LYS A 514 -27.60 -29.71 22.77
CA LYS A 514 -28.11 -31.05 23.09
C LYS A 514 -27.60 -31.57 24.43
N TYR A 515 -26.31 -31.42 24.71
CA TYR A 515 -25.67 -31.91 25.94
C TYR A 515 -25.46 -30.82 26.99
N SER A 516 -25.97 -29.60 26.77
CA SER A 516 -25.83 -28.44 27.66
C SER A 516 -24.38 -28.03 28.01
N VAL A 517 -23.39 -28.49 27.24
CA VAL A 517 -21.97 -28.20 27.48
C VAL A 517 -21.65 -26.76 27.10
N ARG A 518 -21.24 -25.95 28.09
CA ARG A 518 -20.96 -24.52 27.91
C ARG A 518 -19.83 -24.25 26.90
N THR A 519 -18.76 -25.04 26.93
CA THR A 519 -17.59 -24.86 26.06
C THR A 519 -17.96 -24.95 24.58
N PHE A 520 -18.73 -25.97 24.19
CA PHE A 520 -19.14 -26.17 22.80
C PHE A 520 -20.12 -25.09 22.30
N ARG A 521 -21.02 -24.59 23.15
CA ARG A 521 -21.88 -23.45 22.77
C ARG A 521 -21.07 -22.19 22.49
N ILE A 522 -20.11 -21.87 23.35
CA ILE A 522 -19.24 -20.70 23.19
C ILE A 522 -18.40 -20.84 21.92
N VAL A 523 -17.78 -22.00 21.70
CA VAL A 523 -16.99 -22.28 20.49
C VAL A 523 -17.86 -22.19 19.24
N GLY A 524 -19.04 -22.82 19.22
CA GLY A 524 -19.94 -22.76 18.08
C GLY A 524 -20.41 -21.34 17.73
N LEU A 525 -20.74 -20.54 18.75
CA LEU A 525 -21.05 -19.11 18.57
C LEU A 525 -19.84 -18.31 18.08
N ALA A 526 -18.64 -18.62 18.56
CA ALA A 526 -17.41 -17.97 18.11
C ALA A 526 -17.10 -18.29 16.64
N VAL A 527 -17.24 -19.55 16.22
CA VAL A 527 -17.05 -19.96 14.81
C VAL A 527 -18.12 -19.33 13.92
N ALA A 528 -19.38 -19.25 14.36
CA ALA A 528 -20.43 -18.52 13.64
C ALA A 528 -20.10 -17.03 13.51
N ALA A 529 -19.54 -16.41 14.55
CA ALA A 529 -19.07 -15.03 14.50
C ALA A 529 -17.90 -14.86 13.52
N VAL A 530 -16.98 -15.83 13.41
CA VAL A 530 -15.91 -15.84 12.40
C VAL A 530 -16.48 -15.97 10.99
N LEU A 531 -17.49 -16.81 10.77
CA LEU A 531 -18.17 -16.93 9.48
C LEU A 531 -18.83 -15.60 9.05
N VAL A 532 -19.56 -14.96 9.95
CA VAL A 532 -20.13 -13.62 9.71
C VAL A 532 -19.02 -12.60 9.48
N GLY A 533 -17.94 -12.66 10.27
CA GLY A 533 -16.77 -11.81 10.09
C GLY A 533 -16.16 -11.98 8.70
N LYS A 534 -15.98 -13.21 8.22
CA LYS A 534 -15.48 -13.51 6.87
C LYS A 534 -16.37 -12.88 5.81
N LEU A 535 -17.69 -12.99 5.95
CA LEU A 535 -18.63 -12.35 5.02
C LEU A 535 -18.35 -10.84 4.93
N TYR A 536 -18.17 -10.17 6.06
CA TYR A 536 -17.90 -8.73 6.10
C TYR A 536 -16.50 -8.32 5.62
N PHE A 537 -15.48 -9.07 6.00
CA PHE A 537 -14.09 -8.70 5.75
C PHE A 537 -13.56 -9.21 4.41
N TYR A 538 -14.20 -10.20 3.80
CA TYR A 538 -13.75 -10.80 2.56
C TYR A 538 -14.84 -10.85 1.50
N ASP A 539 -15.99 -11.48 1.76
CA ASP A 539 -16.99 -11.75 0.71
C ASP A 539 -17.60 -10.45 0.15
N ILE A 540 -18.01 -9.51 1.01
CA ILE A 540 -18.49 -8.18 0.57
C ILE A 540 -17.42 -7.47 -0.27
N TRP A 541 -16.15 -7.62 0.06
CA TRP A 541 -15.05 -6.95 -0.65
C TRP A 541 -14.77 -7.54 -2.04
N THR A 542 -15.42 -8.64 -2.42
CA THR A 542 -15.37 -9.19 -3.78
C THR A 542 -16.50 -8.69 -4.68
N MET A 543 -17.54 -8.07 -4.11
CA MET A 543 -18.72 -7.59 -4.86
C MET A 543 -18.46 -6.24 -5.56
N SER A 544 -19.34 -5.81 -6.48
CA SER A 544 -19.24 -4.47 -7.08
C SER A 544 -19.50 -3.35 -6.05
N LYS A 545 -18.97 -2.13 -6.26
CA LYS A 545 -19.01 -1.03 -5.28
C LYS A 545 -20.43 -0.70 -4.80
N ILE A 546 -21.39 -0.66 -5.72
CA ILE A 546 -22.81 -0.38 -5.43
C ILE A 546 -23.41 -1.52 -4.59
N VAL A 547 -23.12 -2.77 -4.94
CA VAL A 547 -23.62 -3.94 -4.19
C VAL A 547 -23.09 -3.92 -2.76
N ARG A 548 -21.84 -3.52 -2.53
CA ARG A 548 -21.29 -3.35 -1.17
C ARG A 548 -22.03 -2.31 -0.36
N ILE A 549 -22.37 -1.17 -0.97
CA ILE A 549 -23.10 -0.08 -0.31
C ILE A 549 -24.50 -0.55 0.06
N VAL A 550 -25.24 -1.11 -0.90
CA VAL A 550 -26.60 -1.62 -0.68
C VAL A 550 -26.59 -2.73 0.37
N ALA A 551 -25.73 -3.74 0.22
CA ALA A 551 -25.59 -4.83 1.18
C ALA A 551 -25.22 -4.32 2.58
N GLY A 552 -24.32 -3.34 2.68
CA GLY A 552 -23.92 -2.74 3.95
C GLY A 552 -25.07 -2.01 4.66
N PHE A 553 -25.88 -1.25 3.93
CA PHE A 553 -27.07 -0.60 4.47
C PHE A 553 -28.17 -1.60 4.83
N THR A 554 -28.48 -2.57 3.96
CA THR A 554 -29.55 -3.55 4.20
C THR A 554 -29.21 -4.47 5.38
N LEU A 555 -27.99 -5.01 5.44
CA LEU A 555 -27.50 -5.77 6.60
C LEU A 555 -27.48 -4.92 7.86
N GLY A 556 -27.01 -3.68 7.75
CA GLY A 556 -26.92 -2.76 8.89
C GLY A 556 -28.29 -2.50 9.51
N LEU A 557 -29.27 -2.18 8.67
CA LEU A 557 -30.65 -2.01 9.07
C LEU A 557 -31.23 -3.32 9.63
N GLY A 558 -30.97 -4.46 8.96
CA GLY A 558 -31.43 -5.78 9.37
C GLY A 558 -30.94 -6.19 10.77
N PHE A 559 -29.66 -5.96 11.08
CA PHE A 559 -29.10 -6.22 12.40
C PHE A 559 -29.64 -5.27 13.47
N ILE A 560 -29.84 -3.99 13.16
CA ILE A 560 -30.47 -3.04 14.09
C ILE A 560 -31.91 -3.48 14.38
N LEU A 561 -32.69 -3.80 13.35
CA LEU A 561 -34.08 -4.26 13.50
C LEU A 561 -34.15 -5.57 14.28
N THR A 562 -33.27 -6.53 14.00
CA THR A 562 -33.19 -7.81 14.73
C THR A 562 -32.81 -7.59 16.19
N SER A 563 -31.85 -6.69 16.45
CA SER A 563 -31.44 -6.29 17.78
C SER A 563 -32.59 -5.66 18.57
N LEU A 564 -33.33 -4.72 17.94
CA LEU A 564 -34.52 -4.09 18.53
C LEU A 564 -35.65 -5.10 18.77
N PHE A 565 -35.85 -6.04 17.85
CA PHE A 565 -36.83 -7.12 17.99
C PHE A 565 -36.47 -8.03 19.17
N TYR A 566 -35.21 -8.46 19.27
CA TYR A 566 -34.72 -9.29 20.37
C TYR A 566 -34.89 -8.57 21.72
N GLN A 567 -34.57 -7.28 21.79
CA GLN A 567 -34.81 -6.48 23.00
C GLN A 567 -36.29 -6.37 23.34
N LYS A 568 -37.17 -6.16 22.36
CA LYS A 568 -38.63 -6.04 22.54
C LYS A 568 -39.30 -7.35 22.98
N PHE A 569 -38.81 -8.51 22.52
CA PHE A 569 -39.45 -9.82 22.75
C PHE A 569 -38.69 -10.75 23.71
N LYS A 570 -37.61 -10.26 24.32
CA LYS A 570 -36.76 -10.96 25.31
C LYS A 570 -37.54 -11.80 26.33
N GLU A 571 -38.61 -11.25 26.90
CA GLU A 571 -39.36 -11.93 27.95
C GLU A 571 -40.22 -13.09 27.45
N LYS A 572 -40.70 -13.01 26.19
CA LYS A 572 -41.45 -14.09 25.53
C LYS A 572 -40.53 -15.21 25.04
N LEU A 573 -39.32 -14.85 24.56
CA LEU A 573 -38.31 -15.80 24.08
C LEU A 573 -37.71 -16.66 25.20
N ALA A 574 -37.54 -16.12 26.41
CA ALA A 574 -37.00 -16.85 27.55
C ALA A 574 -37.91 -18.00 28.06
N ASN A 575 -39.21 -17.97 27.72
CA ASN A 575 -40.19 -18.98 28.14
C ASN A 575 -40.44 -20.07 27.08
N TYR A 576 -39.97 -19.89 25.84
CA TYR A 576 -40.21 -20.83 24.74
C TYR A 576 -38.99 -21.73 24.52
N ARG A 577 -39.12 -23.02 24.85
CA ARG A 577 -38.06 -24.05 24.69
C ARG A 577 -37.81 -24.43 23.22
N ASN A 578 -38.53 -23.84 22.26
CA ASN A 578 -38.41 -24.15 20.83
C ASN A 578 -37.38 -23.23 20.13
N THR A 579 -36.30 -23.87 19.71
CA THR A 579 -35.13 -23.38 18.95
C THR A 579 -35.44 -22.87 17.54
N SER A 580 -36.70 -22.94 17.09
CA SER A 580 -37.14 -22.65 15.72
C SER A 580 -37.09 -21.16 15.35
N VAL A 581 -37.30 -20.26 16.30
CA VAL A 581 -37.38 -18.80 16.04
C VAL A 581 -36.01 -18.19 15.77
N LEU A 582 -34.96 -18.68 16.43
CA LEU A 582 -33.59 -18.21 16.25
C LEU A 582 -33.01 -18.70 14.90
N LEU A 583 -33.40 -19.91 14.48
CA LEU A 583 -33.14 -20.46 13.15
C LEU A 583 -33.90 -19.71 12.03
N LEU A 584 -35.16 -19.34 12.27
CA LEU A 584 -35.97 -18.54 11.33
C LEU A 584 -35.44 -17.11 11.15
N LEU A 585 -35.00 -16.46 12.24
CA LEU A 585 -34.36 -15.14 12.18
C LEU A 585 -33.06 -15.19 11.37
N PHE A 586 -32.22 -16.22 11.59
CA PHE A 586 -31.02 -16.44 10.79
C PHE A 586 -31.35 -16.72 9.31
N SER A 587 -32.39 -17.51 9.01
CA SER A 587 -32.78 -17.77 7.62
C SER A 587 -33.38 -16.55 6.92
N THR A 588 -34.13 -15.69 7.61
CA THR A 588 -34.69 -14.47 7.01
C THR A 588 -33.61 -13.44 6.63
N ILE A 589 -32.51 -13.35 7.40
CA ILE A 589 -31.37 -12.49 7.06
C ILE A 589 -30.64 -13.03 5.81
N SER A 590 -30.56 -14.35 5.65
CA SER A 590 -29.97 -14.99 4.47
C SER A 590 -30.83 -14.87 3.20
N VAL A 591 -32.16 -14.82 3.31
CA VAL A 591 -33.08 -14.74 2.16
C VAL A 591 -33.22 -13.30 1.62
N SER A 592 -33.13 -12.28 2.46
CA SER A 592 -33.19 -10.87 2.02
C SER A 592 -32.01 -10.43 1.14
N PHE A 593 -30.99 -11.28 0.97
CA PHE A 593 -29.83 -11.02 0.11
C PHE A 593 -30.09 -11.22 -1.39
N PHE A 594 -31.19 -11.87 -1.77
CA PHE A 594 -31.38 -12.37 -3.15
C PHE A 594 -32.37 -11.60 -4.02
N VAL A 595 -32.91 -10.46 -3.59
CA VAL A 595 -34.00 -9.77 -4.32
C VAL A 595 -33.70 -8.29 -4.56
N PHE A 596 -32.74 -7.98 -5.43
CA PHE A 596 -32.72 -6.70 -6.16
C PHE A 596 -32.20 -6.94 -7.59
N PRO A 597 -33.01 -6.70 -8.63
CA PRO A 597 -32.51 -6.68 -10.00
C PRO A 597 -31.60 -5.45 -10.18
N LEU A 598 -30.35 -5.67 -10.54
CA LEU A 598 -29.36 -4.62 -10.78
C LEU A 598 -29.38 -4.24 -12.26
N ASN A 599 -29.86 -3.04 -12.58
CA ASN A 599 -29.68 -2.46 -13.91
C ASN A 599 -28.27 -1.85 -14.04
N ALA A 600 -27.69 -1.90 -15.24
CA ALA A 600 -26.40 -1.26 -15.54
C ALA A 600 -26.51 0.28 -15.54
N GLU A 601 -25.45 0.95 -15.09
CA GLU A 601 -25.37 2.42 -14.91
C GLU A 601 -25.17 3.16 -16.25
N GLU A 602 -25.85 4.30 -16.44
CA GLU A 602 -25.67 5.19 -17.60
C GLU A 602 -24.52 6.18 -17.36
N ILE A 603 -23.76 6.55 -18.41
CA ILE A 603 -22.67 7.52 -18.30
C ILE A 603 -23.19 8.95 -18.07
N ASN A 604 -22.60 9.63 -17.10
CA ASN A 604 -22.79 11.07 -16.93
C ASN A 604 -22.03 11.85 -18.02
N THR A 605 -22.78 12.42 -18.97
CA THR A 605 -22.22 13.20 -20.09
C THR A 605 -22.02 14.69 -19.78
N LYS A 606 -22.48 15.20 -18.63
CA LYS A 606 -22.46 16.64 -18.29
C LYS A 606 -21.06 17.25 -18.19
N GLY A 607 -20.04 16.43 -17.92
CA GLY A 607 -18.64 16.88 -17.80
C GLY A 607 -17.91 17.06 -19.12
N TYR A 608 -18.50 16.67 -20.26
CA TYR A 608 -17.87 16.75 -21.57
C TYR A 608 -18.39 17.98 -22.33
N ARG A 609 -17.48 18.85 -22.76
CA ARG A 609 -17.82 20.11 -23.41
C ARG A 609 -18.33 19.91 -24.84
N TYR A 610 -17.74 18.97 -25.56
CA TYR A 610 -18.03 18.74 -26.98
C TYR A 610 -18.47 17.31 -27.22
N TYR A 611 -19.26 17.12 -28.27
CA TYR A 611 -19.54 15.81 -28.81
C TYR A 611 -19.64 15.85 -30.34
N LYS A 612 -19.31 14.72 -30.98
CA LYS A 612 -19.54 14.49 -32.41
C LYS A 612 -20.36 13.22 -32.60
N GLU A 613 -21.28 13.24 -33.57
CA GLU A 613 -22.05 12.07 -33.96
C GLU A 613 -21.22 11.15 -34.86
N ILE A 614 -21.34 9.83 -34.67
CA ILE A 614 -20.67 8.84 -35.52
C ILE A 614 -21.73 8.15 -36.38
N ARG A 615 -21.57 8.25 -37.71
CA ARG A 615 -22.45 7.58 -38.67
C ARG A 615 -21.74 6.38 -39.29
N ILE A 616 -22.41 5.24 -39.27
CA ILE A 616 -21.93 4.01 -39.92
C ILE A 616 -22.64 3.91 -41.28
N PRO A 617 -21.90 3.75 -42.40
CA PRO A 617 -22.51 3.55 -43.71
C PRO A 617 -23.45 2.34 -43.72
N LYS A 618 -24.67 2.50 -44.27
CA LYS A 618 -25.61 1.38 -44.46
C LYS A 618 -25.03 0.40 -45.49
N ARG A 619 -24.96 -0.89 -45.13
CA ARG A 619 -24.47 -1.96 -46.01
C ARG A 619 -25.56 -2.39 -47.00
N SER A 620 -25.20 -2.59 -48.27
CA SER A 620 -26.01 -3.38 -49.22
C SER A 620 -25.56 -4.85 -49.17
N ASP A 621 -26.47 -5.70 -48.70
CA ASP A 621 -26.62 -7.15 -48.89
C ASP A 621 -25.45 -8.15 -48.76
N GLN A 622 -25.82 -9.30 -48.19
CA GLN A 622 -25.10 -10.56 -47.95
C GLN A 622 -24.23 -10.62 -46.69
N VAL A 623 -24.82 -11.14 -45.62
CA VAL A 623 -24.12 -11.73 -44.46
C VAL A 623 -24.62 -13.17 -44.31
N GLY A 624 -23.72 -14.11 -44.55
CA GLY A 624 -23.87 -15.49 -44.08
C GLY A 624 -23.72 -15.56 -42.56
N ASN A 625 -24.36 -16.56 -41.97
CA ASN A 625 -24.45 -16.90 -40.56
C ASN A 625 -23.10 -17.32 -39.93
N ASP A 626 -22.10 -16.45 -39.94
CA ASP A 626 -20.87 -16.66 -39.16
C ASP A 626 -20.82 -15.65 -38.01
N GLU A 627 -20.50 -16.16 -36.81
CA GLU A 627 -20.34 -15.45 -35.52
C GLU A 627 -19.18 -14.42 -35.50
N ASN A 628 -18.93 -13.73 -36.60
CA ASN A 628 -17.85 -12.76 -36.71
C ASN A 628 -18.26 -11.43 -36.06
N SER A 629 -17.54 -11.06 -35.01
CA SER A 629 -17.64 -9.75 -34.35
C SER A 629 -17.23 -8.64 -35.31
N TYR A 630 -18.12 -7.68 -35.56
CA TYR A 630 -17.85 -6.50 -36.40
C TYR A 630 -17.24 -5.36 -35.58
N TYR A 631 -16.32 -4.61 -36.18
CA TYR A 631 -15.69 -3.46 -35.55
C TYR A 631 -15.86 -2.19 -36.39
N GLY A 632 -16.14 -1.08 -35.73
CA GLY A 632 -16.16 0.26 -36.32
C GLY A 632 -14.79 0.90 -36.17
N LYS A 633 -14.37 1.62 -37.20
CA LYS A 633 -13.09 2.34 -37.27
C LYS A 633 -13.34 3.80 -37.63
N ILE A 634 -12.83 4.72 -36.83
CA ILE A 634 -12.91 6.17 -37.09
C ILE A 634 -11.51 6.78 -37.08
N LYS A 635 -11.23 7.71 -37.99
CA LYS A 635 -10.03 8.54 -37.93
C LYS A 635 -10.35 9.81 -37.17
N LEU A 636 -9.52 10.17 -36.19
CA LEU A 636 -9.70 11.40 -35.44
C LEU A 636 -9.33 12.59 -36.31
N ASP A 637 -10.19 13.62 -36.24
CA ASP A 637 -9.99 14.90 -36.92
C ASP A 637 -9.26 15.90 -36.02
N GLU A 638 -8.91 17.05 -36.61
CA GLU A 638 -8.12 18.08 -35.95
C GLU A 638 -8.80 18.63 -34.69
N ASP A 639 -10.12 18.78 -34.68
CA ASP A 639 -10.85 19.35 -33.54
C ASP A 639 -10.77 18.43 -32.31
N ILE A 640 -11.00 17.12 -32.49
CA ILE A 640 -10.89 16.16 -31.38
C ILE A 640 -9.46 16.14 -30.87
N VAL A 641 -8.46 16.09 -31.75
CA VAL A 641 -7.05 16.00 -31.34
C VAL A 641 -6.58 17.29 -30.63
N ARG A 642 -7.08 18.47 -31.03
CA ARG A 642 -6.74 19.75 -30.37
C ARG A 642 -7.42 19.93 -29.02
N HIS A 643 -8.65 19.44 -28.87
CA HIS A 643 -9.48 19.63 -27.67
C HIS A 643 -9.50 18.42 -26.74
N SER A 644 -8.75 17.35 -27.01
CA SER A 644 -8.82 16.12 -26.21
C SER A 644 -7.55 15.26 -26.23
N GLY A 645 -7.18 14.77 -25.05
CA GLY A 645 -6.19 13.71 -24.86
C GLY A 645 -6.85 12.33 -24.94
N VAL A 646 -6.07 11.26 -24.84
CA VAL A 646 -6.65 9.89 -24.88
C VAL A 646 -7.57 9.63 -23.68
N ASN A 647 -7.33 10.32 -22.57
CA ASN A 647 -8.05 10.15 -21.31
C ASN A 647 -9.51 10.61 -21.38
N ASP A 648 -9.83 11.68 -22.10
CA ASP A 648 -11.16 12.30 -22.04
C ASP A 648 -12.11 11.91 -23.17
N ARG A 649 -11.74 10.94 -24.00
CA ARG A 649 -12.60 10.45 -25.09
C ARG A 649 -13.54 9.37 -24.58
N ARG A 650 -14.84 9.46 -24.90
CA ARG A 650 -15.84 8.42 -24.61
C ARG A 650 -16.72 8.18 -25.83
N ILE A 651 -16.70 6.95 -26.34
CA ILE A 651 -17.71 6.50 -27.30
C ILE A 651 -18.93 6.03 -26.50
N VAL A 652 -20.09 6.60 -26.80
CA VAL A 652 -21.34 6.36 -26.08
C VAL A 652 -22.42 5.91 -27.07
N TYR A 653 -23.11 4.83 -26.73
CA TYR A 653 -24.29 4.32 -27.42
C TYR A 653 -25.41 4.08 -26.42
N ASN A 654 -26.59 4.67 -26.65
CA ASN A 654 -27.75 4.57 -25.75
C ASN A 654 -27.40 4.81 -24.27
N GLY A 655 -26.60 5.85 -23.99
CA GLY A 655 -26.18 6.22 -22.63
C GLY A 655 -25.11 5.31 -22.01
N ARG A 656 -24.55 4.35 -22.75
CA ARG A 656 -23.51 3.42 -22.28
C ARG A 656 -22.19 3.65 -22.99
N THR A 657 -21.09 3.57 -22.25
CA THR A 657 -19.75 3.64 -22.83
C THR A 657 -19.38 2.36 -23.57
N ILE A 658 -18.90 2.51 -24.79
CA ILE A 658 -18.35 1.42 -25.60
C ILE A 658 -16.82 1.40 -25.44
N PRO A 659 -16.22 0.23 -25.22
CA PRO A 659 -14.77 0.10 -25.17
C PRO A 659 -14.14 0.37 -26.54
N PHE A 660 -12.95 0.97 -26.56
CA PHE A 660 -12.24 1.27 -27.80
C PHE A 660 -10.72 1.20 -27.62
N ILE A 661 -9.98 1.06 -28.72
CA ILE A 661 -8.53 1.17 -28.79
C ILE A 661 -8.18 2.35 -29.71
N SER A 662 -7.14 3.12 -29.37
CA SER A 662 -6.57 4.17 -30.23
C SER A 662 -5.22 3.70 -30.80
N ARG A 663 -4.95 3.98 -32.09
CA ARG A 663 -3.70 3.63 -32.79
C ARG A 663 -3.25 4.79 -33.67
N ASN A 664 -1.96 4.92 -33.93
CA ASN A 664 -1.46 5.97 -34.84
C ASN A 664 -1.73 5.61 -36.30
N VAL A 665 -2.16 6.59 -37.10
CA VAL A 665 -2.35 6.43 -38.54
C VAL A 665 -1.01 6.56 -39.25
N LEU A 666 -0.59 5.52 -39.97
CA LEU A 666 0.53 5.60 -40.92
C LEU A 666 -0.01 6.14 -42.24
N GLY A 667 0.61 7.18 -42.78
CA GLY A 667 0.21 7.76 -44.07
C GLY A 667 0.25 6.68 -45.17
N VAL A 668 -0.83 6.61 -45.96
CA VAL A 668 -0.85 5.80 -47.18
C VAL A 668 0.05 6.50 -48.19
N SER A 669 1.27 6.01 -48.31
CA SER A 669 2.24 6.55 -49.26
C SER A 669 2.04 5.86 -50.62
N GLU A 670 2.30 6.58 -51.72
CA GLU A 670 2.06 6.10 -53.10
C GLU A 670 2.74 4.74 -53.33
N LYS A 671 2.10 3.83 -54.09
CA LYS A 671 2.69 2.50 -54.36
C LYS A 671 4.08 2.66 -54.97
N GLY A 672 5.07 1.96 -54.42
CA GLY A 672 6.44 1.89 -54.97
C GLY A 672 6.45 1.49 -56.45
N GLY A 673 7.51 1.86 -57.16
CA GLY A 673 7.60 1.71 -58.61
C GLY A 673 8.99 1.29 -59.11
N GLU A 674 9.11 1.20 -60.43
CA GLU A 674 10.35 0.81 -61.11
C GLU A 674 10.74 1.83 -62.18
N LYS A 675 12.05 2.10 -62.34
CA LYS A 675 12.60 2.91 -63.43
C LYS A 675 13.82 2.25 -64.05
N LYS A 676 14.00 2.47 -65.36
CA LYS A 676 15.18 2.01 -66.10
C LYS A 676 16.43 2.78 -65.64
N VAL A 677 17.55 2.09 -65.54
CA VAL A 677 18.85 2.63 -65.13
C VAL A 677 19.73 2.84 -66.34
N ASN A 678 20.55 3.90 -66.32
CA ASN A 678 21.55 4.15 -67.35
C ASN A 678 22.94 3.80 -66.82
N LEU A 679 23.59 2.83 -67.48
CA LEU A 679 25.01 2.52 -67.27
C LEU A 679 25.85 3.59 -67.96
N LEU A 680 26.72 4.26 -67.20
CA LEU A 680 27.56 5.34 -67.70
C LEU A 680 28.97 4.87 -68.05
N PHE A 681 29.53 3.98 -67.24
CA PHE A 681 30.90 3.54 -67.38
C PHE A 681 31.05 2.10 -66.95
N ARG A 682 31.90 1.38 -67.68
CA ARG A 682 32.23 -0.01 -67.44
C ARG A 682 33.72 -0.19 -67.68
N ASP A 683 34.43 -0.62 -66.64
CA ASP A 683 35.84 -1.01 -66.72
C ASP A 683 35.97 -2.52 -66.56
N LYS A 684 36.65 -3.16 -67.52
CA LYS A 684 36.92 -4.60 -67.54
C LYS A 684 38.28 -4.95 -66.92
N GLY A 685 38.96 -4.01 -66.24
CA GLY A 685 40.19 -4.32 -65.51
C GLY A 685 41.37 -4.71 -66.42
N GLU A 686 41.46 -4.14 -67.62
CA GLU A 686 42.68 -4.23 -68.43
C GLU A 686 43.59 -3.02 -68.13
N SER A 687 44.53 -3.21 -67.21
CA SER A 687 45.61 -2.25 -66.98
C SER A 687 46.56 -2.24 -68.20
N GLN A 688 46.94 -1.05 -68.67
CA GLN A 688 47.95 -0.88 -69.73
C GLN A 688 49.38 -1.26 -69.28
N ASP A 689 49.60 -1.53 -67.99
CA ASP A 689 50.87 -1.97 -67.42
C ASP A 689 50.73 -3.36 -66.78
N GLY A 690 50.46 -4.40 -67.58
CA GLY A 690 50.80 -5.82 -67.28
C GLY A 690 50.33 -6.49 -65.97
N ASP A 691 49.64 -5.79 -65.06
CA ASP A 691 49.18 -6.27 -63.76
C ASP A 691 47.65 -6.29 -63.79
N ARG A 692 47.07 -7.49 -63.82
CA ARG A 692 45.62 -7.69 -63.92
C ARG A 692 44.98 -7.30 -62.59
N SER A 693 44.20 -6.22 -62.57
CA SER A 693 43.24 -5.99 -61.50
C SER A 693 42.01 -6.86 -61.76
N ASP A 694 41.80 -7.90 -60.95
CA ASP A 694 40.64 -8.82 -61.05
C ASP A 694 39.31 -8.15 -60.61
N VAL A 695 39.19 -6.82 -60.70
CA VAL A 695 38.05 -6.04 -60.23
C VAL A 695 37.34 -5.36 -61.40
N HIS A 696 36.11 -5.79 -61.67
CA HIS A 696 35.23 -5.16 -62.64
C HIS A 696 34.42 -4.05 -61.97
N THR A 697 34.47 -2.85 -62.55
CA THR A 697 33.78 -1.66 -62.02
C THR A 697 32.67 -1.20 -62.96
N TYR A 698 31.47 -1.02 -62.42
CA TYR A 698 30.30 -0.50 -63.13
C TYR A 698 29.83 0.78 -62.45
N VAL A 699 29.64 1.86 -63.22
CA VAL A 699 29.09 3.12 -62.70
C VAL A 699 27.75 3.41 -63.38
N LEU A 700 26.72 3.53 -62.56
CA LEU A 700 25.32 3.74 -62.94
C LEU A 700 24.87 5.13 -62.50
N LYS A 701 24.08 5.80 -63.34
CA LYS A 701 23.35 7.02 -62.95
C LYS A 701 21.92 6.66 -62.58
N LEU A 702 21.53 7.01 -61.36
CA LEU A 702 20.16 6.81 -60.92
C LEU A 702 19.23 7.84 -61.59
N PRO A 703 18.02 7.43 -62.01
CA PRO A 703 17.05 8.35 -62.58
C PRO A 703 16.55 9.37 -61.53
N LYS A 704 15.70 10.32 -61.90
CA LYS A 704 14.95 11.09 -60.88
C LYS A 704 13.72 10.29 -60.45
N ILE A 705 13.54 10.06 -59.16
CA ILE A 705 12.34 9.42 -58.58
C ILE A 705 11.35 10.49 -58.04
N PRO A 706 10.06 10.15 -57.87
CA PRO A 706 9.08 11.06 -57.27
C PRO A 706 9.50 11.56 -55.88
N ALA A 707 9.06 12.76 -55.50
CA ALA A 707 9.32 13.29 -54.16
C ALA A 707 8.76 12.35 -53.08
N LYS A 708 9.43 12.27 -51.92
CA LYS A 708 9.07 11.38 -50.79
C LYS A 708 9.15 9.87 -51.11
N THR A 709 10.02 9.49 -52.03
CA THR A 709 10.38 8.09 -52.28
C THR A 709 11.88 7.89 -52.11
N LYS A 710 12.31 6.67 -51.81
CA LYS A 710 13.73 6.30 -51.66
C LYS A 710 14.04 5.07 -52.50
N TYR A 711 15.29 4.94 -52.91
CA TYR A 711 15.77 3.77 -53.62
C TYR A 711 15.91 2.56 -52.69
N ARG A 712 15.62 1.36 -53.22
CA ARG A 712 15.63 0.10 -52.47
C ARG A 712 16.56 -0.95 -53.06
N SER A 713 16.59 -1.09 -54.38
CA SER A 713 17.42 -2.12 -55.02
C SER A 713 17.63 -1.87 -56.51
N ILE A 714 18.76 -2.31 -57.04
CA ILE A 714 19.06 -2.42 -58.48
C ILE A 714 18.88 -3.87 -58.90
N VAL A 715 18.22 -4.10 -60.04
CA VAL A 715 18.12 -5.43 -60.66
C VAL A 715 19.25 -5.60 -61.67
N ALA A 716 20.10 -6.61 -61.43
CA ALA A 716 21.25 -6.96 -62.25
C ALA A 716 21.16 -8.44 -62.65
N LYS A 717 21.36 -8.74 -63.94
CA LYS A 717 21.28 -10.10 -64.49
C LYS A 717 22.52 -10.40 -65.32
N ALA A 718 22.96 -11.66 -65.32
CA ALA A 718 23.99 -12.13 -66.24
C ALA A 718 23.49 -13.34 -67.05
N SER A 719 24.19 -13.68 -68.13
CA SER A 719 23.86 -14.85 -68.95
C SER A 719 24.44 -16.14 -68.35
N GLY A 720 23.63 -17.20 -68.26
CA GLY A 720 24.03 -18.50 -67.72
C GLY A 720 23.82 -18.64 -66.21
N GLU A 721 24.42 -19.67 -65.62
CA GLU A 721 24.50 -19.80 -64.16
C GLU A 721 25.63 -18.90 -63.64
N TYR A 722 25.35 -18.15 -62.57
CA TYR A 722 26.32 -17.26 -61.95
C TYR A 722 26.11 -17.18 -60.44
N GLU A 723 27.21 -16.92 -59.72
CA GLU A 723 27.19 -16.41 -58.34
C GLU A 723 28.25 -15.31 -58.28
N ILE A 724 27.82 -14.08 -58.04
CA ILE A 724 28.65 -12.89 -58.12
C ILE A 724 28.60 -12.16 -56.79
N LYS A 725 29.77 -11.95 -56.19
CA LYS A 725 29.97 -11.18 -54.97
C LYS A 725 30.61 -9.84 -55.30
N GLY A 726 30.09 -8.76 -54.72
CA GLY A 726 30.57 -7.42 -55.01
C GLY A 726 30.25 -6.42 -53.91
N LYS A 727 30.74 -5.21 -54.12
CA LYS A 727 30.57 -4.06 -53.23
C LYS A 727 29.82 -2.96 -53.97
N ILE A 728 28.91 -2.29 -53.27
CA ILE A 728 28.19 -1.13 -53.78
C ILE A 728 28.62 0.13 -53.04
N TYR A 729 28.85 1.19 -53.81
CA TYR A 729 29.23 2.52 -53.36
C TYR A 729 28.25 3.54 -53.94
N LEU A 730 27.94 4.56 -53.16
CA LEU A 730 27.01 5.64 -53.50
C LEU A 730 27.75 6.98 -53.51
N GLY A 731 27.37 7.89 -54.40
CA GLY A 731 27.96 9.24 -54.44
C GLY A 731 27.06 10.28 -55.11
N GLU A 732 27.17 11.52 -54.63
CA GLU A 732 26.55 12.70 -55.23
C GLU A 732 27.24 13.06 -56.56
N ASP A 733 28.55 12.84 -56.63
CA ASP A 733 29.41 13.09 -57.79
C ASP A 733 30.26 11.86 -58.16
N PRO A 734 30.68 11.68 -59.43
CA PRO A 734 31.47 10.54 -59.88
C PRO A 734 32.88 10.42 -59.25
N GLU A 735 33.33 11.45 -58.53
CA GLU A 735 34.67 11.54 -57.94
C GLU A 735 34.70 11.10 -56.47
N ASN A 736 33.59 11.23 -55.73
CA ASN A 736 33.51 10.95 -54.29
C ASN A 736 32.52 9.82 -53.99
N TRP A 737 33.02 8.72 -53.41
CA TRP A 737 32.25 7.50 -53.20
C TRP A 737 32.19 7.11 -51.72
N ARG A 738 31.00 6.79 -51.22
CA ARG A 738 30.75 6.21 -49.89
C ARG A 738 30.38 4.74 -50.04
N PHE A 739 31.05 3.86 -49.31
CA PHE A 739 30.69 2.45 -49.23
C PHE A 739 29.28 2.29 -48.60
N ASP A 740 28.42 1.48 -49.22
CA ASP A 740 27.07 1.18 -48.70
C ASP A 740 26.99 -0.25 -48.16
N SER A 741 27.23 -1.26 -49.00
CA SER A 741 27.07 -2.67 -48.62
C SER A 741 27.84 -3.63 -49.53
N GLU A 742 27.98 -4.89 -49.08
CA GLU A 742 28.40 -6.01 -49.92
C GLU A 742 27.16 -6.81 -50.34
N PHE A 743 27.14 -7.31 -51.57
CA PHE A 743 26.01 -8.08 -52.12
C PHE A 743 26.47 -9.41 -52.72
N THR A 744 25.54 -10.36 -52.80
CA THR A 744 25.69 -11.60 -53.57
C THR A 744 24.44 -11.79 -54.43
N ILE A 745 24.63 -11.85 -55.75
CA ILE A 745 23.57 -12.19 -56.71
C ILE A 745 23.90 -13.52 -57.37
N TYR A 746 22.89 -14.35 -57.60
CA TYR A 746 23.09 -15.69 -58.15
C TYR A 746 21.89 -16.16 -58.96
N ASN A 747 22.14 -17.10 -59.87
CA ASN A 747 21.13 -17.78 -60.66
C ASN A 747 21.58 -19.22 -60.89
N TYR A 748 20.85 -20.20 -60.34
CA TYR A 748 21.15 -21.63 -60.46
C TYR A 748 20.03 -22.37 -61.21
N GLN A 749 20.34 -23.45 -61.95
CA GLN A 749 19.33 -24.34 -62.55
C GLN A 749 18.53 -25.05 -61.45
N GLY A 750 17.35 -24.50 -61.14
CA GLY A 750 16.46 -24.99 -60.08
C GLY A 750 15.37 -24.00 -59.67
N GLY A 751 15.44 -22.75 -60.13
CA GLY A 751 14.45 -21.70 -59.86
C GLY A 751 14.82 -20.77 -58.70
N ASP A 752 15.93 -21.03 -58.01
CA ASP A 752 16.51 -20.12 -57.02
C ASP A 752 17.41 -19.10 -57.71
N SER A 753 16.96 -17.83 -57.73
CA SER A 753 17.69 -16.70 -58.30
C SER A 753 17.55 -15.46 -57.43
N SER A 754 18.66 -14.78 -57.15
CA SER A 754 18.71 -13.47 -56.52
C SER A 754 19.33 -12.48 -57.50
N ASP A 755 18.49 -11.70 -58.17
CA ASP A 755 18.93 -10.71 -59.18
C ASP A 755 18.95 -9.28 -58.63
N LYS A 756 18.74 -9.11 -57.32
CA LYS A 756 18.58 -7.79 -56.68
C LYS A 756 19.79 -7.45 -55.82
N ILE A 757 20.38 -6.31 -56.10
CA ILE A 757 21.39 -5.66 -55.27
C ILE A 757 20.65 -4.64 -54.41
N GLU A 758 20.51 -4.92 -53.12
CA GLU A 758 19.80 -4.05 -52.17
C GLU A 758 20.71 -2.90 -51.71
N PHE A 759 20.15 -1.69 -51.64
CA PHE A 759 20.80 -0.49 -51.09
C PHE A 759 19.71 0.53 -50.73
N THR A 760 19.97 1.42 -49.78
CA THR A 760 18.98 2.44 -49.40
C THR A 760 19.56 3.84 -49.58
N SER A 761 18.94 4.65 -50.43
CA SER A 761 19.37 6.03 -50.66
C SER A 761 18.20 6.97 -50.89
N ASN A 762 18.30 8.17 -50.31
CA ASN A 762 17.31 9.23 -50.45
C ASN A 762 17.67 10.21 -51.58
N ASP A 763 18.96 10.55 -51.75
CA ASP A 763 19.39 11.69 -52.60
C ASP A 763 20.65 11.42 -53.47
N GLU A 764 21.25 10.23 -53.42
CA GLU A 764 22.51 9.94 -54.14
C GLU A 764 22.26 9.75 -55.65
N THR A 765 23.09 10.37 -56.50
CA THR A 765 22.87 10.43 -57.96
C THR A 765 23.59 9.31 -58.73
N TYR A 766 24.69 8.80 -58.19
CA TYR A 766 25.52 7.78 -58.84
C TYR A 766 25.73 6.56 -57.94
N VAL A 767 25.85 5.40 -58.58
CA VAL A 767 26.13 4.11 -57.94
C VAL A 767 27.32 3.47 -58.61
N ARG A 768 28.33 3.10 -57.84
CA ARG A 768 29.50 2.33 -58.30
C ARG A 768 29.42 0.92 -57.72
N ILE A 769 29.54 -0.08 -58.59
CA ILE A 769 29.47 -1.50 -58.26
C ILE A 769 30.80 -2.13 -58.64
N GLU A 770 31.45 -2.75 -57.66
CA GLU A 770 32.74 -3.43 -57.83
C GLU A 770 32.56 -4.92 -57.60
N ILE A 771 33.11 -5.73 -58.51
CA ILE A 771 32.99 -7.19 -58.46
C ILE A 771 34.37 -7.80 -58.59
N HIS A 772 34.71 -8.70 -57.67
CA HIS A 772 35.94 -9.47 -57.72
C HIS A 772 35.71 -10.74 -58.55
N GLN A 773 36.38 -10.87 -59.70
CA GLN A 773 36.24 -12.04 -60.57
C GLN A 773 36.94 -13.26 -59.99
N ASN A 774 36.24 -14.40 -59.85
CA ASN A 774 36.93 -15.68 -59.64
C ASN A 774 36.26 -16.94 -60.22
N ALA A 775 35.16 -16.87 -60.99
CA ALA A 775 34.58 -18.11 -61.57
C ALA A 775 33.69 -18.02 -62.83
N SER A 776 33.32 -16.84 -63.34
CA SER A 776 32.44 -16.78 -64.53
C SER A 776 32.58 -15.47 -65.28
N ASN A 777 32.84 -15.56 -66.59
CA ASN A 777 32.93 -14.44 -67.55
C ASN A 777 31.55 -13.83 -67.84
N ALA A 778 30.74 -13.63 -66.80
CA ALA A 778 29.35 -13.22 -66.90
C ALA A 778 29.26 -11.69 -66.83
N ASP A 779 28.96 -11.08 -67.97
CA ASP A 779 28.74 -9.63 -68.07
C ASP A 779 27.38 -9.28 -67.41
N LEU A 780 27.38 -8.36 -66.43
CA LEU A 780 26.16 -7.92 -65.77
C LEU A 780 25.42 -6.86 -66.58
N GLU A 781 24.13 -7.11 -66.80
CA GLU A 781 23.16 -6.17 -67.35
C GLU A 781 22.27 -5.61 -66.23
N PHE A 782 22.29 -4.29 -66.06
CA PHE A 782 21.43 -3.58 -65.12
C PHE A 782 20.14 -3.17 -65.81
N THR A 783 19.03 -3.79 -65.42
CA THR A 783 17.75 -3.61 -66.12
C THR A 783 16.92 -2.48 -65.53
N LYS A 784 16.78 -2.43 -64.19
CA LYS A 784 15.90 -1.48 -63.50
C LYS A 784 16.33 -1.22 -62.06
N VAL A 785 15.90 -0.08 -61.53
CA VAL A 785 15.96 0.28 -60.11
C VAL A 785 14.54 0.30 -59.55
N LEU A 786 14.40 -0.25 -58.35
CA LEU A 786 13.17 -0.22 -57.57
C LEU A 786 13.26 0.88 -56.50
N TYR A 787 12.16 1.63 -56.36
CA TYR A 787 12.01 2.65 -55.32
C TYR A 787 10.73 2.41 -54.53
N GLU A 788 10.77 2.78 -53.25
CA GLU A 788 9.64 2.65 -52.33
C GLU A 788 9.31 3.99 -51.69
N SER A 789 8.08 4.10 -51.22
CA SER A 789 7.52 5.32 -50.66
C SER A 789 7.93 5.50 -49.20
N VAL A 790 8.34 6.72 -48.82
CA VAL A 790 8.61 7.05 -47.42
C VAL A 790 7.26 7.32 -46.75
N SER A 791 6.90 6.50 -45.75
CA SER A 791 5.67 6.70 -44.98
C SER A 791 5.87 7.84 -43.99
N GLU A 792 5.31 9.02 -44.28
CA GLU A 792 5.24 10.13 -43.31
C GLU A 792 4.02 9.96 -42.41
N ARG A 793 4.19 10.28 -41.13
CA ARG A 793 3.08 10.31 -40.17
C ARG A 793 2.35 11.65 -40.32
N MET A 794 1.01 11.63 -40.34
CA MET A 794 0.22 12.86 -40.39
C MET A 794 0.27 13.57 -39.04
N GLU A 795 0.61 14.87 -39.04
CA GLU A 795 0.73 15.70 -37.84
C GLU A 795 -0.30 16.85 -37.84
N PHE A 796 -0.91 17.10 -36.68
CA PHE A 796 -1.73 18.29 -36.42
C PHE A 796 -0.97 19.28 -35.54
N LYS A 797 -1.06 20.56 -35.89
CA LYS A 797 -0.39 21.66 -35.18
C LYS A 797 -1.33 22.30 -34.16
N LYS A 798 -0.82 22.53 -32.95
CA LYS A 798 -1.49 23.29 -31.88
C LYS A 798 -0.56 24.36 -31.32
N THR A 799 -1.04 25.59 -31.23
CA THR A 799 -0.35 26.66 -30.50
C THR A 799 -0.64 26.52 -29.01
N VAL A 800 0.41 26.55 -28.17
CA VAL A 800 0.26 26.51 -26.71
C VAL A 800 -0.24 27.86 -26.19
N GLU A 801 -1.22 27.84 -25.29
CA GLU A 801 -1.71 29.04 -24.63
C GLU A 801 -0.68 29.59 -23.64
N LYS A 802 -0.60 30.92 -23.53
CA LYS A 802 0.36 31.57 -22.63
C LYS A 802 0.15 31.19 -21.15
N SER A 803 -1.07 30.88 -20.74
CA SER A 803 -1.39 30.42 -19.38
C SER A 803 -0.81 29.04 -19.04
N ASP A 804 -0.50 28.22 -20.04
CA ASP A 804 0.03 26.87 -19.87
C ASP A 804 1.57 26.85 -19.87
N LEU A 805 2.20 28.01 -20.10
CA LEU A 805 3.65 28.22 -20.13
C LEU A 805 4.10 29.07 -18.95
N GLU A 806 4.95 28.51 -18.10
CA GLU A 806 5.61 29.24 -17.02
C GLU A 806 7.12 29.31 -17.27
N SER A 807 7.70 30.50 -17.16
CA SER A 807 9.14 30.72 -17.31
C SER A 807 9.79 31.00 -15.95
N GLY A 808 10.98 30.46 -15.74
CA GLY A 808 11.82 30.71 -14.56
C GLY A 808 13.31 30.68 -14.90
N PHE A 809 14.14 31.00 -13.93
CA PHE A 809 15.60 30.96 -14.07
C PHE A 809 16.21 30.21 -12.87
N ASN A 810 17.09 29.26 -13.14
CA ASN A 810 17.81 28.51 -12.11
C ASN A 810 19.19 29.13 -11.91
N SER A 811 19.42 29.73 -10.73
CA SER A 811 20.67 30.42 -10.41
C SER A 811 21.87 29.48 -10.25
N ASP A 812 21.66 28.26 -9.79
CA ASP A 812 22.74 27.32 -9.48
C ASP A 812 23.38 26.74 -10.74
N THR A 813 22.57 26.55 -11.79
CA THR A 813 22.97 26.02 -13.09
C THR A 813 23.03 27.08 -14.18
N ARG A 814 22.67 28.35 -13.88
CA ARG A 814 22.52 29.44 -14.84
C ARG A 814 21.76 29.01 -16.10
N SER A 815 20.54 28.52 -15.89
CA SER A 815 19.68 27.99 -16.95
C SER A 815 18.30 28.63 -16.94
N SER A 816 17.80 28.98 -18.13
CA SER A 816 16.42 29.34 -18.38
C SER A 816 15.55 28.10 -18.36
N VAL A 817 14.47 28.12 -17.58
CA VAL A 817 13.58 26.98 -17.37
C VAL A 817 12.17 27.33 -17.84
N PHE A 818 11.62 26.53 -18.75
CA PHE A 818 10.23 26.65 -19.21
C PHE A 818 9.43 25.41 -18.80
N TYR A 819 8.31 25.63 -18.13
CA TYR A 819 7.37 24.59 -17.73
C TYR A 819 6.12 24.67 -18.59
N PHE A 820 5.77 23.55 -19.21
CA PHE A 820 4.54 23.39 -19.98
C PHE A 820 3.61 22.40 -19.28
N ARG A 821 2.42 22.87 -18.88
CA ARG A 821 1.50 22.13 -17.99
C ARG A 821 0.66 21.04 -18.66
N ASN A 822 0.49 21.07 -19.98
CA ASN A 822 -0.31 20.12 -20.77
C ASN A 822 -1.64 19.66 -20.09
N PRO A 823 -2.55 20.57 -19.71
CA PRO A 823 -3.72 20.23 -18.88
C PRO A 823 -4.66 19.21 -19.52
N MET A 824 -4.76 19.21 -20.85
CA MET A 824 -5.56 18.27 -21.64
C MET A 824 -4.85 16.94 -21.92
N LYS A 825 -3.60 16.77 -21.47
CA LYS A 825 -2.78 15.56 -21.68
C LYS A 825 -2.70 15.10 -23.13
N ILE A 826 -2.49 16.06 -24.03
CA ILE A 826 -2.41 15.80 -25.46
C ILE A 826 -1.07 15.11 -25.76
N PRO A 827 -1.04 14.03 -26.58
CA PRO A 827 0.17 13.26 -26.86
C PRO A 827 1.11 14.01 -27.83
N ILE A 828 2.04 14.80 -27.30
CA ILE A 828 2.94 15.64 -28.09
C ILE A 828 4.05 14.81 -28.70
N HIS A 829 4.13 14.79 -30.03
CA HIS A 829 5.21 14.13 -30.77
C HIS A 829 6.39 15.05 -31.03
N ARG A 830 6.13 16.33 -31.32
CA ARG A 830 7.16 17.32 -31.61
C ARG A 830 6.77 18.68 -31.05
N ALA A 831 7.75 19.46 -30.61
CA ALA A 831 7.54 20.82 -30.13
C ALA A 831 8.52 21.79 -30.80
N VAL A 832 8.05 22.96 -31.18
CA VAL A 832 8.83 24.00 -31.86
C VAL A 832 8.84 25.26 -30.99
N LEU A 833 10.03 25.76 -30.69
CA LEU A 833 10.24 26.93 -29.82
C LEU A 833 10.48 28.19 -30.64
N SER A 834 9.59 29.18 -30.52
CA SER A 834 9.79 30.51 -31.10
C SER A 834 10.51 31.41 -30.10
N ILE A 835 11.81 31.56 -30.29
CA ILE A 835 12.70 32.36 -29.43
C ILE A 835 12.90 33.74 -30.04
N LYS A 836 12.85 34.78 -29.20
CA LYS A 836 12.92 36.20 -29.62
C LYS A 836 14.31 36.58 -30.15
N GLU A 837 15.36 36.06 -29.55
CA GLU A 837 16.73 36.40 -29.89
C GLU A 837 17.09 35.91 -31.31
N GLU A 838 17.76 36.76 -32.09
CA GLU A 838 18.08 36.49 -33.50
C GLU A 838 19.27 35.54 -33.69
N LYS A 839 20.16 35.45 -32.69
CA LYS A 839 21.35 34.58 -32.72
C LYS A 839 21.58 33.95 -31.35
N PHE A 840 21.59 32.61 -31.30
CA PHE A 840 21.92 31.85 -30.09
C PHE A 840 22.35 30.43 -30.46
N GLU A 841 23.08 29.77 -29.55
CA GLU A 841 23.37 28.34 -29.59
C GLU A 841 23.48 27.87 -28.14
N ARG A 842 22.56 27.00 -27.71
CA ARG A 842 22.42 26.58 -26.30
C ARG A 842 22.16 25.09 -26.20
N GLU A 843 22.68 24.47 -25.16
CA GLU A 843 22.29 23.12 -24.78
C GLU A 843 20.91 23.16 -24.11
N ILE A 844 20.00 22.28 -24.53
CA ILE A 844 18.69 22.10 -23.92
C ILE A 844 18.58 20.69 -23.32
N LYS A 845 18.07 20.63 -22.09
CA LYS A 845 17.68 19.39 -21.42
C LYS A 845 16.16 19.33 -21.34
N VAL A 846 15.60 18.23 -21.83
CA VAL A 846 14.15 18.01 -21.82
C VAL A 846 13.82 17.00 -20.75
N PHE A 847 12.86 17.34 -19.90
CA PHE A 847 12.31 16.47 -18.89
C PHE A 847 10.80 16.34 -19.07
N PHE A 848 10.26 15.19 -18.71
CA PHE A 848 8.82 14.94 -18.67
C PHE A 848 8.43 14.45 -17.28
N LYS A 849 7.21 14.74 -16.85
CA LYS A 849 6.69 14.27 -15.55
C LYS A 849 6.16 12.85 -15.69
N ASN A 850 6.76 11.89 -15.00
CA ASN A 850 6.27 10.52 -14.96
C ASN A 850 5.16 10.38 -13.88
N SER A 851 4.43 9.27 -13.84
CA SER A 851 3.27 9.03 -12.95
C SER A 851 3.53 9.29 -11.46
N SER A 852 4.81 9.27 -11.06
CA SER A 852 5.36 9.85 -9.83
C SER A 852 5.95 11.21 -10.19
N LYS A 853 5.41 12.28 -9.58
CA LYS A 853 5.62 13.74 -9.79
C LYS A 853 7.04 14.28 -10.05
N GLU A 854 8.03 13.42 -10.17
CA GLU A 854 9.39 13.70 -10.59
C GLU A 854 9.48 13.90 -12.10
N PHE A 855 10.31 14.88 -12.46
CA PHE A 855 10.71 15.12 -13.84
C PHE A 855 11.83 14.14 -14.19
N GLU A 856 11.52 13.18 -15.05
CA GLU A 856 12.48 12.24 -15.59
C GLU A 856 13.12 12.86 -16.84
N ARG A 857 14.44 12.72 -16.97
CA ARG A 857 15.17 13.26 -18.11
C ARG A 857 14.85 12.43 -19.35
N LEU A 858 14.26 13.07 -20.35
CA LEU A 858 13.98 12.45 -21.64
C LEU A 858 15.23 12.39 -22.52
N GLY A 859 16.01 13.49 -22.54
CA GLY A 859 17.18 13.62 -23.40
C GLY A 859 17.79 15.02 -23.33
N ASN A 860 18.89 15.19 -24.07
CA ASN A 860 19.57 16.46 -24.30
C ASN A 860 19.65 16.76 -25.81
N GLY A 861 19.75 18.03 -26.14
CA GLY A 861 19.92 18.51 -27.51
C GLY A 861 20.55 19.89 -27.52
N THR A 862 20.67 20.48 -28.71
CA THR A 862 21.16 21.84 -28.90
C THR A 862 20.16 22.62 -29.71
N VAL A 863 19.71 23.77 -29.20
CA VAL A 863 18.86 24.71 -29.93
C VAL A 863 19.70 25.88 -30.40
N PHE A 864 19.57 26.25 -31.68
CA PHE A 864 20.37 27.32 -32.25
C PHE A 864 19.65 28.10 -33.35
N ARG A 865 20.10 29.34 -33.54
CA ARG A 865 19.81 30.19 -34.69
C ARG A 865 21.09 30.91 -35.10
N LYS A 866 21.60 30.63 -36.30
CA LYS A 866 22.86 31.15 -36.85
C LYS A 866 22.59 32.24 -37.89
N GLN A 867 23.55 33.14 -38.09
CA GLN A 867 23.43 34.29 -39.01
C GLN A 867 23.25 33.92 -40.49
N ASN A 868 23.64 32.70 -40.88
CA ASN A 868 23.44 32.18 -42.24
C ASN A 868 21.99 31.71 -42.51
N GLY A 869 21.06 31.93 -41.58
CA GLY A 869 19.67 31.51 -41.68
C GLY A 869 19.40 30.06 -41.25
N SER A 870 20.43 29.31 -40.82
CA SER A 870 20.23 27.97 -40.26
C SER A 870 19.73 28.06 -38.81
N SER A 871 18.62 27.39 -38.52
CA SER A 871 18.04 27.31 -37.18
C SER A 871 17.53 25.90 -36.88
N ASP A 872 17.78 25.42 -35.68
CA ASP A 872 17.15 24.23 -35.14
C ASP A 872 16.57 24.56 -33.77
N THR A 873 15.24 24.59 -33.71
CA THR A 873 14.46 24.82 -32.49
C THR A 873 13.43 23.71 -32.29
N ASP A 874 13.58 22.61 -33.03
CA ASP A 874 12.63 21.51 -33.09
C ASP A 874 13.02 20.44 -32.08
N LEU A 875 12.11 20.12 -31.19
CA LEU A 875 12.24 19.05 -30.21
C LEU A 875 11.37 17.90 -30.67
N VAL A 876 11.99 16.87 -31.25
CA VAL A 876 11.30 15.66 -31.71
C VAL A 876 11.38 14.57 -30.64
N PHE A 877 10.23 14.03 -30.26
CA PHE A 877 10.14 12.98 -29.25
C PHE A 877 9.94 11.61 -29.89
N PRO A 878 10.80 10.61 -29.57
CA PRO A 878 10.68 9.25 -30.12
C PRO A 878 9.32 8.59 -29.82
N LYS A 879 8.72 8.95 -28.68
CA LYS A 879 7.37 8.55 -28.26
C LYS A 879 6.57 9.80 -27.87
N PRO A 880 5.27 9.87 -28.24
CA PRO A 880 4.44 11.01 -27.86
C PRO A 880 4.33 11.19 -26.33
N ILE A 881 4.48 12.42 -25.85
CA ILE A 881 4.47 12.76 -24.42
C ILE A 881 3.15 13.44 -24.07
N SER A 882 2.37 12.81 -23.19
CA SER A 882 1.07 13.32 -22.73
C SER A 882 1.14 14.01 -21.37
N SER A 883 2.32 14.12 -20.77
CA SER A 883 2.52 14.71 -19.45
C SER A 883 3.09 16.13 -19.53
N GLU A 884 3.30 16.75 -18.36
CA GLU A 884 3.98 18.04 -18.23
C GLU A 884 5.42 17.95 -18.75
N LEU A 885 5.89 19.00 -19.42
CA LEU A 885 7.25 19.12 -19.93
C LEU A 885 7.99 20.21 -19.16
N LYS A 886 9.25 19.94 -18.83
CA LYS A 886 10.20 20.94 -18.34
C LYS A 886 11.36 21.02 -19.34
N LEU A 887 11.57 22.21 -19.88
CA LEU A 887 12.67 22.53 -20.78
C LEU A 887 13.69 23.35 -20.00
N GLU A 888 14.92 22.90 -19.94
CA GLU A 888 16.02 23.60 -19.26
C GLU A 888 17.10 23.94 -20.28
N ILE A 889 17.24 25.23 -20.60
CA ILE A 889 18.23 25.75 -21.54
C ILE A 889 19.40 26.29 -20.73
N PHE A 890 20.59 25.77 -20.97
CA PHE A 890 21.80 26.19 -20.27
C PHE A 890 22.36 27.47 -20.89
N ASP A 891 22.28 28.59 -20.17
CA ASP A 891 22.69 29.91 -20.65
C ASP A 891 24.16 30.24 -20.32
N GLY A 892 24.70 29.69 -19.24
CA GLY A 892 26.12 29.84 -18.89
C GLY A 892 26.48 31.28 -18.49
N ASP A 893 27.33 31.94 -19.27
CA ASP A 893 27.70 33.36 -19.09
C ASP A 893 26.87 34.31 -19.98
N ASP A 894 26.03 33.77 -20.88
CA ASP A 894 25.22 34.56 -21.79
C ASP A 894 23.87 34.98 -21.15
N ASP A 895 23.21 35.97 -21.75
CA ASP A 895 21.89 36.41 -21.33
C ASP A 895 20.80 35.31 -21.52
N PRO A 896 19.81 35.21 -20.61
CA PRO A 896 18.69 34.27 -20.71
C PRO A 896 17.86 34.43 -21.99
N LEU A 897 17.44 33.32 -22.60
CA LEU A 897 16.58 33.34 -23.80
C LEU A 897 15.11 33.66 -23.47
N THR A 898 14.43 34.38 -24.37
CA THR A 898 13.01 34.72 -24.22
C THR A 898 12.15 33.88 -25.17
N LEU A 899 11.35 32.96 -24.60
CA LEU A 899 10.36 32.18 -25.36
C LEU A 899 9.11 33.02 -25.65
N GLU A 900 8.81 33.29 -26.91
CA GLU A 900 7.60 34.02 -27.32
C GLU A 900 6.40 33.08 -27.48
N LYS A 901 6.63 31.91 -28.09
CA LYS A 901 5.60 30.95 -28.44
C LYS A 901 6.16 29.53 -28.47
N MET A 902 5.35 28.57 -28.05
CA MET A 902 5.60 27.14 -28.26
C MET A 902 4.48 26.56 -29.13
N GLU A 903 4.86 25.81 -30.14
CA GLU A 903 3.94 25.09 -31.01
C GLU A 903 4.17 23.59 -30.85
N VAL A 904 3.10 22.83 -30.63
CA VAL A 904 3.17 21.38 -30.43
C VAL A 904 2.48 20.66 -31.58
N PHE A 905 3.04 19.52 -31.96
CA PHE A 905 2.58 18.68 -33.06
C PHE A 905 2.17 17.32 -32.52
N VAL A 906 0.99 16.88 -32.93
CA VAL A 906 0.31 15.67 -32.44
C VAL A 906 0.07 14.74 -33.61
N LEU A 907 0.30 13.44 -33.43
CA LEU A 907 0.05 12.46 -34.49
C LEU A 907 -1.45 12.24 -34.67
N GLN A 908 -1.88 12.01 -35.91
CA GLN A 908 -3.25 11.57 -36.17
C GLN A 908 -3.45 10.13 -35.66
N GLU A 909 -4.55 9.93 -34.93
CA GLU A 909 -4.93 8.64 -34.36
C GLU A 909 -6.21 8.11 -35.04
N GLU A 910 -6.36 6.79 -35.05
CA GLU A 910 -7.58 6.06 -35.40
C GLU A 910 -8.10 5.30 -34.18
N ILE A 911 -9.42 5.33 -33.99
CA ILE A 911 -10.11 4.59 -32.92
C ILE A 911 -10.88 3.42 -33.52
N VAL A 912 -10.74 2.25 -32.89
CA VAL A 912 -11.48 1.01 -33.24
C VAL A 912 -12.34 0.57 -32.06
N PHE A 913 -13.62 0.24 -32.31
CA PHE A 913 -14.60 -0.13 -31.29
C PHE A 913 -15.57 -1.22 -31.79
N PRO A 914 -16.16 -2.07 -30.92
CA PRO A 914 -17.06 -3.14 -31.32
C PRO A 914 -18.44 -2.64 -31.77
N LEU A 915 -19.04 -3.34 -32.75
CA LEU A 915 -20.35 -3.06 -33.34
C LEU A 915 -21.42 -4.12 -33.05
N ASN A 916 -21.15 -5.10 -32.17
CA ASN A 916 -22.15 -6.07 -31.70
C ASN A 916 -23.16 -5.37 -30.78
N LEU A 917 -24.05 -4.58 -31.39
CA LEU A 917 -25.14 -3.86 -30.75
C LEU A 917 -26.42 -4.61 -31.10
N GLU A 918 -27.11 -5.15 -30.09
CA GLU A 918 -28.35 -5.93 -30.24
C GLU A 918 -29.39 -5.17 -31.07
N ASP A 919 -29.85 -5.79 -32.19
CA ASP A 919 -31.05 -5.62 -33.03
C ASP A 919 -31.70 -4.24 -33.31
N ASP A 920 -31.22 -3.12 -32.76
CA ASP A 920 -31.72 -1.78 -33.06
C ASP A 920 -30.90 -1.09 -34.16
N PRO A 921 -31.54 -0.32 -35.07
CA PRO A 921 -30.80 0.47 -36.05
C PRO A 921 -29.85 1.40 -35.31
N ILE A 922 -28.55 1.31 -35.59
CA ILE A 922 -27.49 2.07 -34.90
C ILE A 922 -27.75 3.58 -35.02
N GLN A 923 -28.53 4.11 -34.09
CA GLN A 923 -28.86 5.52 -33.89
C GLN A 923 -28.33 5.90 -32.52
N ASN A 924 -27.87 7.15 -32.34
CA ASN A 924 -27.28 7.68 -31.10
C ASN A 924 -25.85 7.23 -30.73
N LEU A 925 -25.03 6.81 -31.70
CA LEU A 925 -23.58 6.63 -31.47
C LEU A 925 -22.87 7.99 -31.49
N ARG A 926 -22.22 8.36 -30.38
CA ARG A 926 -21.54 9.66 -30.22
C ARG A 926 -20.16 9.49 -29.58
N ILE A 927 -19.24 10.37 -29.92
CA ILE A 927 -17.98 10.56 -29.18
C ILE A 927 -18.06 11.84 -28.37
N TYR A 928 -17.88 11.74 -27.05
CA TYR A 928 -17.81 12.86 -26.12
C TYR A 928 -16.35 13.15 -25.74
N TYR A 929 -15.97 14.42 -25.68
CA TYR A 929 -14.61 14.89 -25.39
C TYR A 929 -14.58 16.34 -24.87
N GLY A 930 -13.40 16.86 -24.55
CA GLY A 930 -13.24 18.22 -24.01
C GLY A 930 -13.41 18.29 -22.50
N ASN A 931 -13.03 17.23 -21.78
CA ASN A 931 -13.06 17.18 -20.32
C ASN A 931 -11.63 17.02 -19.76
N PRO A 932 -10.94 18.11 -19.37
CA PRO A 932 -9.57 18.04 -18.81
C PRO A 932 -9.48 17.16 -17.55
N TYR A 933 -10.59 16.97 -16.86
CA TYR A 933 -10.69 16.25 -15.60
C TYR A 933 -11.10 14.77 -15.79
N ALA A 934 -11.31 14.30 -17.01
CA ALA A 934 -11.69 12.90 -17.25
C ALA A 934 -10.49 11.93 -17.04
N PHE A 935 -10.78 10.81 -16.39
CA PHE A 935 -9.83 9.70 -16.18
C PHE A 935 -9.63 8.88 -17.45
N TYR A 936 -8.53 8.16 -17.55
CA TYR A 936 -8.28 7.25 -18.67
C TYR A 936 -9.40 6.20 -18.79
N PRO A 937 -9.87 5.87 -20.00
CA PRO A 937 -10.83 4.79 -20.17
C PRO A 937 -10.22 3.44 -19.76
N GLU A 938 -10.75 2.82 -18.70
CA GLU A 938 -10.34 1.48 -18.24
C GLU A 938 -11.12 0.40 -19.01
N PHE A 939 -10.64 0.01 -20.18
CA PHE A 939 -11.20 -1.09 -20.97
C PHE A 939 -10.17 -2.19 -21.21
N ASP A 940 -10.49 -3.45 -20.92
CA ASP A 940 -9.63 -4.60 -21.24
C ASP A 940 -9.88 -5.11 -22.68
N PHE A 941 -10.12 -4.19 -23.61
CA PHE A 941 -10.53 -4.51 -24.98
C PHE A 941 -9.35 -4.93 -25.85
N GLU A 942 -8.16 -4.42 -25.57
CA GLU A 942 -6.93 -4.74 -26.29
C GLU A 942 -6.61 -6.25 -26.28
N LYS A 943 -6.88 -6.94 -25.17
CA LYS A 943 -6.66 -8.40 -25.06
C LYS A 943 -7.65 -9.24 -25.86
N THR A 944 -8.80 -8.67 -26.22
CA THR A 944 -9.91 -9.38 -26.88
C THR A 944 -9.99 -9.03 -28.38
N PHE A 945 -9.26 -8.00 -28.83
CA PHE A 945 -9.26 -7.56 -30.21
C PHE A 945 -8.35 -8.43 -31.10
N SER A 946 -8.88 -8.90 -32.22
CA SER A 946 -8.11 -9.63 -33.26
C SER A 946 -7.91 -8.74 -34.48
N GLU A 947 -6.66 -8.57 -34.92
CA GLU A 947 -6.33 -7.74 -36.10
C GLU A 947 -6.92 -8.28 -37.41
N SER A 948 -7.24 -9.58 -37.45
CA SER A 948 -7.88 -10.24 -38.60
C SER A 948 -9.38 -9.97 -38.72
N ALA A 949 -10.00 -9.29 -37.75
CA ALA A 949 -11.43 -9.03 -37.75
C ALA A 949 -11.84 -7.94 -38.75
N PHE A 950 -13.07 -8.05 -39.27
CA PHE A 950 -13.61 -7.12 -40.26
C PHE A 950 -13.90 -5.74 -39.65
N GLN A 951 -13.37 -4.69 -40.28
CA GLN A 951 -13.46 -3.29 -39.81
C GLN A 951 -14.26 -2.44 -40.81
N ILE A 952 -15.21 -1.66 -40.30
CA ILE A 952 -16.05 -0.74 -41.08
C ILE A 952 -15.60 0.70 -40.82
N GLU A 953 -15.26 1.44 -41.88
CA GLU A 953 -14.90 2.86 -41.75
C GLU A 953 -16.17 3.69 -41.49
N ALA A 954 -16.24 4.26 -40.29
CA ALA A 954 -17.34 5.12 -39.84
C ALA A 954 -16.94 6.60 -39.98
N VAL A 955 -17.94 7.45 -40.19
CA VAL A 955 -17.75 8.88 -40.48
C VAL A 955 -18.15 9.72 -39.28
N ILE A 956 -17.23 10.56 -38.80
CA ILE A 956 -17.49 11.54 -37.73
C ILE A 956 -18.15 12.78 -38.35
N GLN A 957 -19.17 13.32 -37.69
CA GLN A 957 -19.87 14.55 -38.08
C GLN A 957 -19.23 15.81 -37.46
N GLU A 958 -19.78 16.99 -37.73
CA GLU A 958 -19.31 18.28 -37.20
C GLU A 958 -19.37 18.36 -35.66
N GLU A 959 -18.46 19.16 -35.08
CA GLU A 959 -18.39 19.43 -33.63
C GLU A 959 -19.66 20.14 -33.15
N ARG A 960 -20.24 19.64 -32.06
CA ARG A 960 -21.33 20.32 -31.35
C ARG A 960 -20.98 20.51 -29.89
N GLU A 961 -21.33 21.68 -29.35
CA GLU A 961 -21.24 21.93 -27.92
C GLU A 961 -22.35 21.15 -27.19
N ASN A 962 -22.02 20.54 -26.06
CA ASN A 962 -22.95 19.75 -25.29
C ASN A 962 -23.93 20.66 -24.55
N GLU A 963 -25.20 20.62 -24.91
CA GLU A 963 -26.26 21.43 -24.29
C GLU A 963 -26.43 21.16 -22.79
N ASN A 964 -26.07 19.96 -22.34
CA ASN A 964 -26.09 19.57 -20.93
C ASN A 964 -24.76 19.85 -20.22
N PHE A 965 -23.84 20.56 -20.86
CA PHE A 965 -22.57 20.93 -20.28
C PHE A 965 -22.80 21.83 -19.06
N GLY A 966 -22.42 21.30 -17.92
CA GLY A 966 -22.51 22.00 -16.66
C GLY A 966 -21.50 21.37 -15.74
N TYR A 967 -20.56 22.19 -15.28
CA TYR A 967 -19.66 21.74 -14.24
C TYR A 967 -20.49 21.34 -13.02
N SER A 968 -20.20 20.17 -12.45
CA SER A 968 -20.84 19.78 -11.19
C SER A 968 -20.49 20.83 -10.13
N ILE A 969 -21.22 20.88 -9.01
CA ILE A 969 -20.85 21.74 -7.87
C ILE A 969 -19.39 21.49 -7.40
N GLY A 970 -18.79 20.37 -7.81
CA GLY A 970 -17.38 20.04 -7.64
C GLY A 970 -16.41 20.53 -8.72
N GLU A 971 -16.79 21.14 -9.84
CA GLU A 971 -15.85 21.66 -10.84
C GLU A 971 -16.16 23.13 -11.17
N PRO A 972 -15.16 24.01 -11.37
CA PRO A 972 -13.71 23.80 -11.22
C PRO A 972 -13.26 23.58 -9.75
N PRO A 973 -12.03 23.08 -9.51
CA PRO A 973 -11.49 22.90 -8.17
C PRO A 973 -11.52 24.21 -7.36
N VAL A 974 -11.93 24.13 -6.08
CA VAL A 974 -11.79 25.23 -5.13
C VAL A 974 -10.35 25.73 -5.14
N SER A 975 -10.16 27.05 -5.27
CA SER A 975 -8.84 27.69 -5.35
C SER A 975 -7.93 27.26 -4.19
N THR A 976 -6.69 26.89 -4.50
CA THR A 976 -5.67 26.47 -3.52
C THR A 976 -5.43 27.54 -2.45
N TRP A 977 -5.61 28.82 -2.79
CA TRP A 977 -5.55 29.95 -1.84
C TRP A 977 -6.56 29.84 -0.70
N ILE A 978 -7.76 29.33 -0.96
CA ILE A 978 -8.80 29.15 0.06
C ILE A 978 -8.36 28.07 1.06
N ILE A 979 -7.75 26.99 0.58
CA ILE A 979 -7.23 25.91 1.44
C ILE A 979 -6.12 26.43 2.34
N ARG A 980 -5.17 27.20 1.79
CA ARG A 980 -4.08 27.84 2.54
C ARG A 980 -4.63 28.74 3.64
N GLY A 981 -5.54 29.64 3.29
CA GLY A 981 -6.18 30.55 4.23
C GLY A 981 -6.90 29.82 5.36
N PHE A 982 -7.64 28.76 5.04
CA PHE A 982 -8.38 27.97 6.03
C PHE A 982 -7.45 27.25 7.02
N PHE A 983 -6.33 26.70 6.53
CA PHE A 983 -5.35 26.02 7.39
C PHE A 983 -4.73 26.97 8.42
N PHE A 984 -4.20 28.11 7.97
CA PHE A 984 -3.60 29.10 8.88
C PHE A 984 -4.63 29.67 9.85
N PHE A 985 -5.84 29.99 9.37
CA PHE A 985 -6.94 30.45 10.21
C PHE A 985 -7.30 29.45 11.31
N GLY A 986 -7.39 28.16 10.97
CA GLY A 986 -7.63 27.07 11.92
C GLY A 986 -6.57 26.99 13.02
N ILE A 987 -5.29 27.07 12.65
CA ILE A 987 -4.17 27.07 13.63
C ILE A 987 -4.22 28.31 14.53
N THR A 988 -4.46 29.50 13.97
CA THR A 988 -4.51 30.74 14.75
C THR A 988 -5.66 30.73 15.76
N ILE A 989 -6.85 30.26 15.37
CA ILE A 989 -7.97 30.08 16.30
C ILE A 989 -7.59 29.12 17.43
N LEU A 990 -6.98 27.99 17.08
CA LEU A 990 -6.60 26.97 18.07
C LEU A 990 -5.56 27.51 19.06
N ALA A 991 -4.55 28.25 18.57
CA ALA A 991 -3.56 28.92 19.40
C ALA A 991 -4.19 29.96 20.34
N PHE A 992 -5.06 30.84 19.81
CA PHE A 992 -5.75 31.85 20.61
C PHE A 992 -6.64 31.24 21.69
N LEU A 993 -7.42 30.21 21.35
CA LEU A 993 -8.29 29.53 22.32
C LEU A 993 -7.50 28.78 23.37
N THR A 994 -6.38 28.15 22.99
CA THR A 994 -5.46 27.49 23.93
C THR A 994 -4.90 28.51 24.91
N TYR A 995 -4.39 29.65 24.43
CA TYR A 995 -3.93 30.76 25.28
C TYR A 995 -5.03 31.22 26.26
N ARG A 996 -6.27 31.39 25.79
CA ARG A 996 -7.40 31.79 26.65
C ARG A 996 -7.76 30.75 27.71
N VAL A 997 -7.71 29.44 27.38
CA VAL A 997 -7.90 28.35 28.38
C VAL A 997 -6.86 28.48 29.48
N LEU A 998 -5.61 28.73 29.09
CA LEU A 998 -4.47 28.76 29.99
C LEU A 998 -4.52 29.96 30.93
N ARG A 999 -4.88 31.15 30.42
CA ARG A 999 -5.02 32.37 31.24
C ARG A 999 -6.04 32.21 32.38
N ILE A 1000 -7.13 31.49 32.13
CA ILE A 1000 -8.18 31.20 33.14
C ILE A 1000 -7.65 30.26 34.23
N LYS A 1001 -6.79 29.31 33.88
CA LYS A 1001 -6.22 28.35 34.84
C LYS A 1001 -5.18 29.00 35.77
N THR A 1002 -4.48 30.04 35.30
CA THR A 1002 -3.54 30.82 36.12
C THR A 1002 -4.22 31.80 37.07
N SER A 1003 -5.43 32.30 36.75
CA SER A 1003 -6.19 33.18 37.65
C SER A 1003 -6.85 32.44 38.83
N ASP A 1004 -7.08 31.13 38.71
CA ASP A 1004 -7.55 30.29 39.84
C ASP A 1004 -6.43 29.95 40.85
N LEU A 1005 -5.16 30.23 40.51
CA LEU A 1005 -4.01 30.00 41.40
C LEU A 1005 -3.65 31.23 42.25
N SER A 1006 -4.38 32.35 42.09
CA SER A 1006 -4.20 33.60 42.85
C SER A 1006 -5.30 33.85 43.89
N GLY A 1007 -5.96 32.79 44.40
CA GLY A 1007 -6.77 32.86 45.61
C GLY A 1007 -5.88 32.67 46.85
N PRO A 1008 -6.17 33.35 47.98
CA PRO A 1008 -5.29 33.32 49.14
C PRO A 1008 -5.19 31.90 49.69
N VAL A 1009 -3.95 31.46 49.92
CA VAL A 1009 -3.64 30.26 50.69
C VAL A 1009 -4.11 30.53 52.12
N ILE A 1010 -5.13 29.78 52.57
CA ILE A 1010 -5.43 29.56 54.00
C ILE A 1010 -5.20 28.09 54.27
#